data_AF-A0A6P4EZR1-F1
#
_entry.id   AF-A0A6P4EZR1-F1
#
_cell.length_a   1.000
_cell.length_b   1.000
_cell.length_c   1.000
_cell.angle_alpha   90.00
_cell.angle_beta   90.00
_cell.angle_gamma   90.00
#
_symmetry.space_group_name_H-M   'P 1'
#
loop_
_entity.id
_entity.type
_entity.pdbx_description
1 polymer ?
#
loop_
_entity_poly.entity_id
_entity_poly.type
_entity_poly.pdbx_seq_one_letter_code
_entity_poly.pdbx_strand_id
1 'polypeptide(L)'
;MIYKNIKSKDWACFGVTTVVLLVCFTLITTFSGFVHEPQRYRMIMVTIVLVVFFQYLVLEPLRILVMAIDYATWPQEEQPHKAEKGMPQQNHIAYLKIRLRSLRSELLITEGHKNETLNRRYKQITGDLALYGLLFITLMVMVVTQEDQNHYFNTNNMHRLFWDNTSVTFGLSQIYFLYQIHNYLKITMVEGFFTPSVHHVEGWWAIEQWQKIGVVRLRQVRPVNTRIGLEEPKWDQTTYAPEWRLPYQRLHYTDKFWRIYDPFRPVDIEPGFLDGLLLNFHHHGYMYNYPELGGYVMLMMATKVNCLKQIEYLRKYNWLNENTSALFIDFTMYNADANAFSVITLRLENTPFGLQISRLHVDTVQMLATVEMTRTVDLLVVVFYAILVIQFARGLLSKLWHDPGCIRQIWTMVDLTICVLNGLLVGLTIMRNIETDLLLDMIETYTKGQYLDFQRPLRLHQLLAIVKGFLVSITTLRLWKVLQFASVFQHFTQTLFCAWRAVASLGLIILIVLMGIGIALAVPNGNNAVVFHHVITAVVTCLWYSVGYNAGLRPTEFFHGGLVLGMLLYLVLVFLLAIILLNVFASVIYDYFNVTGRDLKEHLGRKHISFLDFLRIEYVDVWGRCFKCMRRSYQSNGRTVAQNVEIGLKEQEVAKTEKEKRGWREKKLSDEEQHEDYLRRGERMFKLMAILNVQVEILERLMLGDKEGNLPTPPTSDSDPEDMPEMYRKRPSIAR
;
A
#
# COMPACT_ATOMS: atom_id res chain seq x y z
N MET A 1 1.64 -40.68 -13.42
CA MET A 1 1.76 -41.02 -14.86
C MET A 1 3.06 -41.76 -15.03
N ILE A 2 2.99 -43.03 -15.46
CA ILE A 2 4.16 -43.81 -15.86
C ILE A 2 4.41 -43.41 -17.32
N TYR A 3 5.46 -42.62 -17.55
CA TYR A 3 5.88 -42.17 -18.87
C TYR A 3 6.31 -43.39 -19.70
N LYS A 4 5.44 -43.91 -20.57
CA LYS A 4 5.74 -45.11 -21.35
C LYS A 4 5.96 -44.87 -22.85
N ASN A 5 6.00 -43.63 -23.32
CA ASN A 5 6.41 -43.29 -24.69
C ASN A 5 7.08 -41.91 -24.73
N ILE A 6 8.36 -41.82 -24.37
CA ILE A 6 9.18 -40.60 -24.53
C ILE A 6 9.92 -40.74 -25.86
N LYS A 7 9.74 -39.81 -26.80
CA LYS A 7 10.44 -39.84 -28.10
C LYS A 7 11.94 -39.58 -27.88
N SER A 8 12.83 -40.09 -28.74
CA SER A 8 14.28 -39.91 -28.55
C SER A 8 14.72 -38.43 -28.54
N LYS A 9 13.95 -37.54 -29.18
CA LYS A 9 14.16 -36.08 -29.15
C LYS A 9 13.97 -35.49 -27.75
N ASP A 10 13.02 -36.01 -26.98
CA ASP A 10 12.76 -35.54 -25.62
C ASP A 10 13.87 -36.01 -24.66
N TRP A 11 14.44 -37.20 -24.90
CA TRP A 11 15.64 -37.68 -24.21
C TRP A 11 16.88 -36.84 -24.51
N ALA A 12 17.05 -36.41 -25.76
CA ALA A 12 18.16 -35.52 -26.13
C ALA A 12 18.00 -34.14 -25.47
N CYS A 13 16.80 -33.55 -25.48
CA CYS A 13 16.53 -32.29 -24.78
C CYS A 13 16.75 -32.43 -23.27
N PHE A 14 16.26 -33.50 -22.65
CA PHE A 14 16.48 -33.77 -21.22
C PHE A 14 17.99 -33.89 -20.91
N GLY A 15 18.73 -34.64 -21.73
CA GLY A 15 20.18 -34.79 -21.60
C GLY A 15 20.94 -33.47 -21.72
N VAL A 16 20.57 -32.61 -22.68
CA VAL A 16 21.21 -31.28 -22.81
C VAL A 16 20.88 -30.40 -21.60
N THR A 17 19.63 -30.40 -21.14
CA THR A 17 19.24 -29.59 -19.97
C THR A 17 19.91 -30.04 -18.67
N THR A 18 20.10 -31.34 -18.47
CA THR A 18 20.79 -31.87 -17.28
C THR A 18 22.28 -31.58 -17.33
N VAL A 19 22.91 -31.64 -18.51
CA VAL A 19 24.32 -31.25 -18.69
C VAL A 19 24.51 -29.76 -18.42
N VAL A 20 23.64 -28.90 -18.94
CA VAL A 20 23.69 -27.45 -18.65
C VAL A 20 23.51 -27.16 -17.16
N LEU A 21 22.53 -27.81 -16.51
CA LEU A 21 22.32 -27.68 -15.07
C LEU A 21 23.54 -28.14 -14.25
N LEU A 22 24.16 -29.26 -14.63
CA LEU A 22 25.38 -29.75 -14.00
C LEU A 22 26.54 -28.78 -14.18
N VAL A 23 26.74 -28.22 -15.38
CA VAL A 23 27.78 -27.23 -15.66
C VAL A 23 27.55 -25.94 -14.87
N CYS A 24 26.30 -25.48 -14.76
CA CYS A 24 25.96 -24.33 -13.91
C CYS A 24 26.22 -24.64 -12.43
N PHE A 25 25.84 -25.82 -11.95
CA PHE A 25 26.07 -26.22 -10.56
C PHE A 25 27.57 -26.34 -10.23
N THR A 26 28.38 -26.89 -11.15
CA THR A 26 29.82 -27.01 -10.98
C THR A 26 30.51 -25.65 -11.02
N LEU A 27 30.10 -24.75 -11.93
CA LEU A 27 30.60 -23.37 -11.97
C LEU A 27 30.23 -22.60 -10.69
N ILE A 28 29.01 -22.76 -10.18
CA ILE A 28 28.60 -22.13 -8.92
C ILE A 28 29.43 -22.68 -7.76
N THR A 29 29.67 -23.98 -7.70
CA THR A 29 30.48 -24.57 -6.61
C THR A 29 31.95 -24.19 -6.69
N THR A 30 32.53 -24.05 -7.88
CA THR A 30 33.95 -23.67 -8.04
C THR A 30 34.20 -22.18 -7.81
N PHE A 31 33.32 -21.29 -8.27
CA PHE A 31 33.50 -19.86 -8.10
C PHE A 31 33.00 -19.34 -6.73
N SER A 32 32.01 -20.00 -6.12
CA SER A 32 31.37 -19.51 -4.88
C SER A 32 31.97 -20.13 -3.61
N GLY A 33 32.37 -21.41 -3.62
CA GLY A 33 32.68 -22.17 -2.40
C GLY A 33 31.42 -22.51 -1.57
N PHE A 34 31.54 -23.28 -0.47
CA PHE A 34 30.38 -23.66 0.40
C PHE A 34 30.29 -22.86 1.70
N VAL A 35 31.36 -22.15 2.09
CA VAL A 35 31.37 -21.27 3.26
C VAL A 35 31.23 -19.85 2.76
N HIS A 36 30.06 -19.27 2.94
CA HIS A 36 29.82 -17.87 2.58
C HIS A 36 29.79 -17.01 3.83
N GLU A 37 30.50 -15.89 3.79
CA GLU A 37 30.17 -14.76 4.66
C GLU A 37 28.70 -14.37 4.40
N PRO A 38 27.94 -13.99 5.45
CA PRO A 38 26.53 -13.66 5.32
C PRO A 38 26.27 -12.56 4.27
N GLN A 39 27.25 -11.67 4.05
CA GLN A 39 27.23 -10.63 3.00
C GLN A 39 27.21 -11.24 1.59
N ARG A 40 28.12 -12.18 1.28
CA ARG A 40 28.18 -12.82 -0.05
C ARG A 40 26.93 -13.62 -0.36
N TYR A 41 26.37 -14.32 0.64
CA TYR A 41 25.11 -15.04 0.47
C TYR A 41 23.94 -14.11 0.12
N ARG A 42 23.83 -12.95 0.79
CA ARG A 42 22.81 -11.93 0.47
C ARG A 42 22.97 -11.40 -0.95
N MET A 43 24.19 -11.10 -1.38
CA MET A 43 24.47 -10.65 -2.75
C MET A 43 24.11 -11.72 -3.79
N ILE A 44 24.45 -12.99 -3.54
CA ILE A 44 24.08 -14.12 -4.43
C ILE A 44 22.56 -14.26 -4.51
N MET A 45 21.85 -14.09 -3.39
CA MET A 45 20.39 -14.15 -3.40
C MET A 45 19.78 -13.01 -4.24
N VAL A 46 20.30 -11.79 -4.11
CA VAL A 46 19.85 -10.64 -4.92
C VAL A 46 20.13 -10.86 -6.39
N THR A 47 21.30 -11.41 -6.76
CA THR A 47 21.61 -11.70 -8.17
C THR A 47 20.74 -12.81 -8.74
N ILE A 48 20.46 -13.87 -7.98
CA ILE A 48 19.50 -14.92 -8.39
C ILE A 48 18.12 -14.30 -8.65
N VAL A 49 17.64 -13.46 -7.73
CA VAL A 49 16.36 -12.78 -7.91
C VAL A 49 16.38 -11.88 -9.15
N LEU A 50 17.44 -11.10 -9.36
CA LEU A 50 17.56 -10.21 -10.51
C LEU A 50 17.56 -11.01 -11.83
N VAL A 51 18.22 -12.16 -11.88
CA VAL A 51 18.20 -13.07 -13.03
C VAL A 51 16.79 -13.61 -13.27
N VAL A 52 16.08 -14.01 -12.22
CA VAL A 52 14.69 -14.47 -12.31
C VAL A 52 13.78 -13.34 -12.80
N PHE A 53 13.94 -12.12 -12.29
CA PHE A 53 13.21 -10.93 -12.75
C PHE A 53 13.48 -10.66 -14.23
N PHE A 54 14.74 -10.66 -14.64
CA PHE A 54 15.13 -10.49 -16.04
C PHE A 54 14.50 -11.57 -16.94
N GLN A 55 14.46 -12.82 -16.44
CA GLN A 55 13.86 -13.94 -17.16
C GLN A 55 12.35 -13.75 -17.39
N TYR A 56 11.61 -13.32 -16.37
CA TYR A 56 10.16 -13.14 -16.49
C TYR A 56 9.76 -11.83 -17.19
N LEU A 57 10.52 -10.75 -16.98
CA LEU A 57 10.14 -9.41 -17.47
C LEU A 57 10.61 -9.19 -18.91
N VAL A 58 11.78 -9.72 -19.30
CA VAL A 58 12.38 -9.49 -20.63
C VAL A 58 12.35 -10.74 -21.50
N LEU A 59 12.88 -11.86 -20.99
CA LEU A 59 13.05 -13.08 -21.80
C LEU A 59 11.73 -13.77 -22.13
N GLU A 60 10.77 -13.83 -21.20
CA GLU A 60 9.46 -14.44 -21.47
C GLU A 60 8.67 -13.71 -22.57
N PRO A 61 8.49 -12.37 -22.52
CA PRO A 61 7.83 -11.64 -23.60
C PRO A 61 8.56 -11.77 -24.92
N LEU A 62 9.90 -11.72 -24.90
CA LEU A 62 10.71 -11.91 -26.10
C LEU A 62 10.52 -13.33 -26.67
N ARG A 63 10.47 -14.36 -25.82
CA ARG A 63 10.20 -15.74 -26.23
C ARG A 63 8.80 -15.89 -26.82
N ILE A 64 7.78 -15.29 -26.21
CA ILE A 64 6.41 -15.30 -26.72
C ILE A 64 6.32 -14.55 -28.04
N LEU A 65 7.00 -13.41 -28.17
CA LEU A 65 7.07 -12.62 -29.38
C LEU A 65 7.75 -13.41 -30.51
N VAL A 66 8.85 -14.09 -30.23
CA VAL A 66 9.51 -14.99 -31.19
C VAL A 66 8.59 -16.14 -31.59
N MET A 67 7.90 -16.79 -30.64
CA MET A 67 6.93 -17.84 -30.95
C MET A 67 5.75 -17.31 -31.77
N ALA A 68 5.26 -16.11 -31.46
CA ALA A 68 4.16 -15.50 -32.18
C ALA A 68 4.56 -15.13 -33.62
N ILE A 69 5.78 -14.61 -33.81
CA ILE A 69 6.36 -14.36 -35.14
C ILE A 69 6.45 -15.69 -35.90
N ASP A 70 7.05 -16.72 -35.30
CA ASP A 70 7.20 -18.05 -35.90
C ASP A 70 5.84 -18.65 -36.34
N TYR A 71 4.84 -18.57 -35.46
CA TYR A 71 3.48 -19.07 -35.73
C TYR A 71 2.76 -18.27 -36.82
N ALA A 72 2.99 -16.95 -36.88
CA ALA A 72 2.43 -16.09 -37.92
C ALA A 72 3.10 -16.31 -39.29
N THR A 73 4.41 -16.59 -39.29
CA THR A 73 5.17 -16.86 -40.52
C THR A 73 4.96 -18.26 -41.06
N TRP A 74 4.75 -19.26 -40.19
CA TRP A 74 4.48 -20.65 -40.55
C TRP A 74 3.22 -21.16 -39.86
N PRO A 75 2.02 -20.79 -40.36
CA PRO A 75 0.78 -21.33 -39.83
C PRO A 75 0.75 -22.85 -40.01
N GLN A 76 0.75 -23.58 -38.90
CA GLN A 76 0.51 -25.03 -38.93
C GLN A 76 -0.97 -25.26 -39.23
N GLU A 77 -1.29 -26.02 -40.27
CA GLU A 77 -2.64 -26.54 -40.47
C GLU A 77 -3.08 -27.26 -39.19
N GLU A 78 -4.19 -26.82 -38.60
CA GLU A 78 -4.80 -27.48 -37.46
C GLU A 78 -5.03 -28.95 -37.82
N GLN A 79 -4.20 -29.84 -37.27
CA GLN A 79 -4.39 -31.26 -37.48
C GLN A 79 -5.76 -31.61 -36.90
N PRO A 80 -6.68 -32.20 -37.68
CA PRO A 80 -7.94 -32.66 -37.15
C PRO A 80 -7.62 -33.59 -35.98
N HIS A 81 -8.33 -33.42 -34.86
CA HIS A 81 -8.21 -34.24 -33.66
C HIS A 81 -8.32 -35.72 -34.05
N LYS A 82 -7.19 -36.38 -34.31
CA LYS A 82 -7.13 -37.81 -34.58
C LYS A 82 -7.27 -38.48 -33.22
N ALA A 83 -8.36 -39.23 -33.03
CA ALA A 83 -8.47 -40.14 -31.91
C ALA A 83 -7.16 -40.95 -31.83
N GLU A 84 -6.50 -40.87 -30.68
CA GLU A 84 -5.16 -41.40 -30.46
C GLU A 84 -5.16 -42.92 -30.71
N LYS A 85 -4.73 -43.36 -31.89
CA LYS A 85 -4.65 -44.78 -32.26
C LYS A 85 -3.53 -45.42 -31.43
N GLY A 86 -3.91 -46.13 -30.37
CA GLY A 86 -2.96 -46.87 -29.53
C GLY A 86 -3.20 -46.76 -28.02
N MET A 87 -4.24 -46.06 -27.54
CA MET A 87 -4.64 -46.24 -26.15
C MET A 87 -5.17 -47.68 -25.97
N PRO A 88 -4.71 -48.44 -24.95
CA PRO A 88 -5.34 -49.71 -24.61
C PRO A 88 -6.82 -49.44 -24.35
N GLN A 89 -7.72 -50.30 -24.85
CA GLN A 89 -9.15 -50.20 -24.56
C GLN A 89 -9.31 -50.01 -23.05
N GLN A 90 -9.93 -48.89 -22.64
CA GLN A 90 -10.12 -48.63 -21.21
C GLN A 90 -10.93 -49.79 -20.63
N ASN A 91 -10.35 -50.51 -19.65
CA ASN A 91 -11.06 -51.57 -18.93
C ASN A 91 -12.45 -51.08 -18.52
N HIS A 92 -13.50 -51.89 -18.70
CA HIS A 92 -14.88 -51.48 -18.42
C HIS A 92 -15.08 -50.99 -16.97
N ILE A 93 -14.30 -51.57 -16.04
CA ILE A 93 -14.24 -51.13 -14.64
C ILE A 93 -13.68 -49.70 -14.50
N ALA A 94 -12.68 -49.32 -15.30
CA ALA A 94 -12.14 -47.96 -15.30
C ALA A 94 -13.20 -46.95 -15.78
N TYR A 95 -13.94 -47.29 -16.83
CA TYR A 95 -15.09 -46.50 -17.29
C TYR A 95 -16.16 -46.33 -16.20
N LEU A 96 -16.58 -47.44 -15.55
CA LEU A 96 -17.55 -47.38 -14.46
C LEU A 96 -17.04 -46.56 -13.27
N LYS A 97 -15.75 -46.62 -12.94
CA LYS A 97 -15.13 -45.77 -11.91
C LYS A 97 -15.15 -44.29 -12.29
N ILE A 98 -14.92 -43.94 -13.56
CA ILE A 98 -15.05 -42.57 -14.08
C ILE A 98 -16.51 -42.11 -13.99
N ARG A 99 -17.46 -42.95 -14.42
CA ARG A 99 -18.91 -42.68 -14.33
C ARG A 99 -19.37 -42.49 -12.89
N LEU A 100 -18.92 -43.34 -11.97
CA LEU A 100 -19.19 -43.20 -10.54
C LEU A 100 -18.66 -41.88 -9.99
N ARG A 101 -17.46 -41.46 -10.42
CA ARG A 101 -16.89 -40.16 -10.03
C ARG A 101 -17.73 -39.01 -10.57
N SER A 102 -18.21 -39.09 -11.81
CA SER A 102 -19.12 -38.11 -12.43
C SER A 102 -20.44 -37.96 -11.67
N LEU A 103 -21.11 -39.07 -11.38
CA LEU A 103 -22.38 -39.06 -10.64
C LEU A 103 -22.21 -38.52 -9.22
N ARG A 104 -21.10 -38.85 -8.55
CA ARG A 104 -20.78 -38.28 -7.23
C ARG A 104 -20.55 -36.77 -7.31
N SER A 105 -19.89 -36.25 -8.35
CA SER A 105 -19.76 -34.80 -8.54
C SER A 105 -21.12 -34.14 -8.82
N GLU A 106 -21.96 -34.74 -9.66
CA GLU A 106 -23.30 -34.21 -9.98
C GLU A 106 -24.23 -34.15 -8.76
N LEU A 107 -24.04 -35.02 -7.77
CA LEU A 107 -24.78 -34.99 -6.51
C LEU A 107 -24.35 -33.82 -5.61
N LEU A 108 -23.08 -33.42 -5.68
CA LEU A 108 -22.54 -32.27 -4.94
C LEU A 108 -22.92 -30.93 -5.58
N ILE A 109 -23.07 -30.91 -6.91
CA ILE A 109 -23.46 -29.71 -7.67
C ILE A 109 -24.92 -29.36 -7.38
N THR A 110 -25.13 -28.23 -6.70
CA THR A 110 -26.46 -27.64 -6.47
C THR A 110 -27.00 -27.01 -7.76
N GLU A 111 -28.33 -26.88 -7.89
CA GLU A 111 -28.96 -26.35 -9.11
C GLU A 111 -28.49 -24.94 -9.47
N GLY A 112 -28.26 -24.07 -8.47
CA GLY A 112 -27.75 -22.74 -8.75
C GLY A 112 -26.28 -22.73 -9.24
N HIS A 113 -25.54 -23.84 -9.14
CA HIS A 113 -24.17 -23.99 -9.66
C HIS A 113 -24.20 -24.42 -11.13
N LYS A 114 -25.38 -24.75 -11.67
CA LYS A 114 -25.59 -24.93 -13.11
C LYS A 114 -25.57 -23.58 -13.86
N ASN A 115 -25.68 -22.45 -13.17
CA ASN A 115 -25.59 -21.12 -13.77
C ASN A 115 -24.13 -20.77 -14.11
N GLU A 116 -23.71 -21.11 -15.33
CA GLU A 116 -22.34 -20.94 -15.79
C GLU A 116 -21.89 -19.46 -15.77
N THR A 117 -22.77 -18.52 -16.13
CA THR A 117 -22.47 -17.09 -16.14
C THR A 117 -22.14 -16.55 -14.75
N LEU A 118 -22.86 -17.01 -13.72
CA LEU A 118 -22.63 -16.66 -12.33
C LEU A 118 -21.32 -17.27 -11.82
N ASN A 119 -21.08 -18.54 -12.13
CA ASN A 119 -19.84 -19.24 -11.76
C ASN A 119 -18.60 -18.59 -12.37
N ARG A 120 -18.67 -18.17 -13.64
CA ARG A 120 -17.58 -17.43 -14.28
C ARG A 120 -17.29 -16.11 -13.57
N ARG A 121 -18.34 -15.36 -13.19
CA ARG A 121 -18.18 -14.13 -12.38
C ARG A 121 -17.56 -14.41 -11.02
N TYR A 122 -18.04 -15.42 -10.29
CA TYR A 122 -17.46 -15.78 -9.00
C TYR A 122 -16.02 -16.26 -9.13
N LYS A 123 -15.67 -17.02 -10.16
CA LYS A 123 -14.30 -17.45 -10.43
C LYS A 123 -13.37 -16.26 -10.71
N GLN A 124 -13.83 -15.27 -11.49
CA GLN A 124 -13.11 -14.01 -11.69
C GLN A 124 -12.92 -13.27 -10.38
N ILE A 125 -13.97 -13.13 -9.57
CA ILE A 125 -13.91 -12.49 -8.25
C ILE A 125 -12.94 -13.21 -7.31
N THR A 126 -12.91 -14.55 -7.32
CA THR A 126 -11.95 -15.33 -6.51
C THR A 126 -10.51 -15.10 -6.96
N GLY A 127 -10.27 -15.06 -8.27
CA GLY A 127 -8.95 -14.73 -8.84
C GLY A 127 -8.52 -13.31 -8.47
N ASP A 128 -9.42 -12.35 -8.62
CA ASP A 128 -9.21 -10.96 -8.20
C ASP A 128 -8.93 -10.89 -6.68
N LEU A 129 -9.74 -11.52 -5.85
CA LEU A 129 -9.55 -11.55 -4.39
C LEU A 129 -8.18 -12.10 -3.99
N ALA A 130 -7.74 -13.19 -4.63
CA ALA A 130 -6.43 -13.75 -4.37
C ALA A 130 -5.32 -12.76 -4.76
N LEU A 131 -5.38 -12.17 -5.95
CA LEU A 131 -4.35 -11.24 -6.43
C LEU A 131 -4.32 -9.94 -5.62
N TYR A 132 -5.45 -9.23 -5.53
CA TYR A 132 -5.55 -7.94 -4.83
C TYR A 132 -5.39 -8.09 -3.32
N GLY A 133 -5.93 -9.16 -2.73
CA GLY A 133 -5.77 -9.45 -1.31
C GLY A 133 -4.32 -9.72 -0.95
N LEU A 134 -3.61 -10.51 -1.78
CA LEU A 134 -2.19 -10.77 -1.59
C LEU A 134 -1.34 -9.51 -1.83
N LEU A 135 -1.66 -8.71 -2.86
CA LEU A 135 -0.99 -7.43 -3.12
C LEU A 135 -1.15 -6.48 -1.92
N PHE A 136 -2.35 -6.40 -1.34
CA PHE A 136 -2.61 -5.57 -0.17
C PHE A 136 -1.84 -6.04 1.06
N ILE A 137 -1.90 -7.33 1.38
CA ILE A 137 -1.20 -7.89 2.55
C ILE A 137 0.32 -7.68 2.39
N THR A 138 0.86 -7.93 1.21
CA THR A 138 2.29 -7.75 0.96
C THR A 138 2.72 -6.30 0.98
N LEU A 139 1.92 -5.39 0.45
CA LEU A 139 2.13 -3.95 0.59
C LEU A 139 2.15 -3.54 2.07
N MET A 140 1.20 -4.02 2.87
CA MET A 140 1.15 -3.71 4.30
C MET A 140 2.37 -4.24 5.05
N VAL A 141 2.76 -5.50 4.79
CA VAL A 141 3.96 -6.08 5.37
C VAL A 141 5.20 -5.27 4.95
N MET A 142 5.32 -4.90 3.67
CA MET A 142 6.42 -4.07 3.17
C MET A 142 6.52 -2.73 3.92
N VAL A 143 5.40 -2.03 4.09
CA VAL A 143 5.38 -0.74 4.82
C VAL A 143 5.83 -0.95 6.26
N VAL A 144 5.29 -1.95 6.97
CA VAL A 144 5.65 -2.23 8.37
C VAL A 144 7.11 -2.62 8.51
N THR A 145 7.69 -3.37 7.57
CA THR A 145 9.11 -3.75 7.61
C THR A 145 10.06 -2.60 7.34
N GLN A 146 9.61 -1.54 6.63
CA GLN A 146 10.45 -0.41 6.25
C GLN A 146 10.44 0.73 7.27
N GLU A 147 9.40 0.84 8.09
CA GLU A 147 9.25 1.93 9.05
C GLU A 147 9.76 1.52 10.43
N ASP A 148 10.90 2.10 10.85
CA ASP A 148 11.48 1.87 12.18
C ASP A 148 11.00 2.90 13.21
N GLN A 149 10.56 2.44 14.38
CA GLN A 149 10.10 3.28 15.48
C GLN A 149 11.21 4.18 16.06
N ASN A 150 12.47 3.79 15.92
CA ASN A 150 13.62 4.53 16.42
C ASN A 150 13.74 5.93 15.77
N HIS A 151 13.30 6.09 14.53
CA HIS A 151 13.31 7.38 13.85
C HIS A 151 12.44 8.42 14.57
N TYR A 152 11.28 8.01 15.09
CA TYR A 152 10.40 8.88 15.85
C TYR A 152 11.06 9.35 17.16
N PHE A 153 11.65 8.42 17.92
CA PHE A 153 12.32 8.76 19.18
C PHE A 153 13.53 9.67 18.94
N ASN A 154 14.31 9.41 17.89
CA ASN A 154 15.45 10.23 17.52
C ASN A 154 15.01 11.66 17.16
N THR A 155 13.96 11.80 16.33
CA THR A 155 13.37 13.09 15.95
C THR A 155 12.89 13.86 17.18
N ASN A 156 12.14 13.21 18.07
CA ASN A 156 11.60 13.86 19.26
C ASN A 156 12.69 14.26 20.27
N ASN A 157 13.71 13.42 20.45
CA ASN A 157 14.85 13.75 21.32
C ASN A 157 15.60 14.96 20.77
N MET A 158 15.89 14.97 19.47
CA MET A 158 16.57 16.09 18.81
C MET A 158 15.74 17.38 18.84
N HIS A 159 14.42 17.26 18.67
CA HIS A 159 13.51 18.40 18.78
C HIS A 159 13.60 19.03 20.18
N ARG A 160 13.46 18.22 21.23
CA ARG A 160 13.57 18.70 22.63
C ARG A 160 14.95 19.30 22.92
N LEU A 161 16.00 18.66 22.41
CA LEU A 161 17.39 19.06 22.63
C LEU A 161 17.69 20.49 22.16
N PHE A 162 17.14 20.92 21.02
CA PHE A 162 17.36 22.27 20.47
C PHE A 162 16.24 23.26 20.82
N TRP A 163 15.02 22.78 21.08
CA TRP A 163 13.87 23.63 21.38
C TRP A 163 13.83 24.08 22.84
N ASP A 164 14.01 23.13 23.77
CA ASP A 164 13.90 23.36 25.20
C ASP A 164 15.21 23.91 25.78
N ASN A 165 15.11 24.64 26.88
CA ASN A 165 16.28 25.15 27.59
C ASN A 165 16.85 24.06 28.51
N THR A 166 18.16 23.85 28.50
CA THR A 166 18.82 22.94 29.46
C THR A 166 19.70 23.73 30.43
N SER A 167 20.32 23.06 31.39
CA SER A 167 21.25 23.70 32.32
C SER A 167 22.51 24.25 31.64
N VAL A 168 22.86 23.73 30.46
CA VAL A 168 24.10 24.07 29.74
C VAL A 168 23.83 24.77 28.41
N THR A 169 22.65 24.58 27.82
CA THR A 169 22.29 25.10 26.48
C THR A 169 21.12 26.06 26.53
N PHE A 170 21.19 27.10 25.71
CA PHE A 170 20.12 28.07 25.51
C PHE A 170 19.10 27.57 24.46
N GLY A 171 17.86 27.31 24.85
CA GLY A 171 16.82 26.77 23.95
C GLY A 171 16.32 27.76 22.90
N LEU A 172 15.91 27.26 21.72
CA LEU A 172 15.34 28.09 20.65
C LEU A 172 14.01 28.77 21.04
N SER A 173 13.27 28.15 21.96
CA SER A 173 12.01 28.69 22.51
C SER A 173 12.15 30.02 23.26
N GLN A 174 13.36 30.39 23.68
CA GLN A 174 13.63 31.61 24.45
C GLN A 174 14.09 32.79 23.58
N ILE A 175 14.20 32.60 22.26
CA ILE A 175 14.65 33.64 21.33
C ILE A 175 13.44 34.46 20.89
N TYR A 176 13.38 35.70 21.39
CA TYR A 176 12.38 36.69 21.00
C TYR A 176 13.00 37.89 20.28
N PHE A 177 14.28 38.18 20.54
CA PHE A 177 14.98 39.34 20.00
C PHE A 177 16.26 38.96 19.25
N LEU A 178 16.60 39.76 18.23
CA LEU A 178 17.76 39.54 17.34
C LEU A 178 19.09 39.36 18.09
N TYR A 179 19.32 40.13 19.14
CA TYR A 179 20.57 40.05 19.91
C TYR A 179 20.74 38.71 20.63
N GLN A 180 19.64 38.04 21.01
CA GLN A 180 19.66 36.76 21.72
C GLN A 180 20.14 35.62 20.81
N ILE A 181 19.95 35.73 19.49
CA ILE A 181 20.46 34.75 18.52
C ILE A 181 21.96 34.59 18.65
N HIS A 182 22.71 35.67 18.85
CA HIS A 182 24.15 35.54 18.96
C HIS A 182 24.57 34.79 20.24
N ASN A 183 23.79 34.88 21.32
CA ASN A 183 24.02 34.08 22.53
C ASN A 183 23.69 32.61 22.28
N TYR A 184 22.60 32.32 21.55
CA TYR A 184 22.29 30.98 21.07
C TYR A 184 23.45 30.39 20.26
N LEU A 185 23.90 31.09 19.21
CA LEU A 185 25.02 30.64 18.36
C LEU A 185 26.30 30.38 19.17
N LYS A 186 26.60 31.23 20.16
CA LYS A 186 27.79 31.05 21.00
C LYS A 186 27.67 29.85 21.95
N ILE A 187 26.58 29.77 22.70
CA ILE A 187 26.41 28.79 23.77
C ILE A 187 26.03 27.41 23.21
N THR A 188 24.99 27.32 22.36
CA THR A 188 24.50 26.03 21.87
C THR A 188 25.27 25.55 20.65
N MET A 189 25.43 26.40 19.63
CA MET A 189 26.05 25.98 18.36
C MET A 189 27.57 25.88 18.41
N VAL A 190 28.25 26.65 19.28
CA VAL A 190 29.71 26.58 19.44
C VAL A 190 30.11 25.86 20.71
N GLU A 191 29.74 26.37 21.89
CA GLU A 191 30.17 25.73 23.14
C GLU A 191 29.59 24.31 23.28
N GLY A 192 28.32 24.08 22.90
CA GLY A 192 27.69 22.77 22.91
C GLY A 192 28.37 21.72 22.01
N PHE A 193 28.68 22.06 20.75
CA PHE A 193 29.27 21.10 19.80
C PHE A 193 30.78 20.87 19.96
N PHE A 194 31.52 21.86 20.47
CA PHE A 194 33.00 21.79 20.52
C PHE A 194 33.57 21.51 21.90
N THR A 195 32.75 21.50 22.95
CA THR A 195 33.24 21.20 24.31
C THR A 195 33.03 19.71 24.57
N PRO A 196 34.11 18.89 24.55
CA PRO A 196 33.98 17.46 24.81
C PRO A 196 33.53 17.27 26.25
N SER A 197 32.73 16.23 26.49
CA SER A 197 32.37 15.86 27.84
C SER A 197 33.54 15.16 28.53
N VAL A 198 34.01 15.75 29.61
CA VAL A 198 35.02 15.13 30.46
C VAL A 198 34.27 14.56 31.68
N HIS A 199 34.31 13.23 31.82
CA HIS A 199 33.69 12.47 32.93
C HIS A 199 32.18 12.65 33.13
N HIS A 200 31.41 12.98 32.08
CA HIS A 200 29.95 13.25 32.15
C HIS A 200 29.52 14.39 33.10
N VAL A 201 30.47 15.21 33.58
CA VAL A 201 30.21 16.34 34.49
C VAL A 201 30.21 17.66 33.73
N GLU A 202 31.06 17.79 32.71
CA GLU A 202 31.16 18.96 31.85
C GLU A 202 30.70 18.61 30.43
N GLY A 203 30.10 19.58 29.71
CA GLY A 203 29.71 19.41 28.31
C GLY A 203 28.25 18.98 28.08
N TRP A 204 27.87 18.88 26.81
CA TRP A 204 26.50 18.57 26.40
C TRP A 204 26.30 17.06 26.31
N TRP A 205 26.17 16.39 27.47
CA TRP A 205 26.12 14.92 27.58
C TRP A 205 25.12 14.23 26.65
N ALA A 206 23.97 14.87 26.39
CA ALA A 206 22.95 14.33 25.49
C ALA A 206 23.49 14.22 24.06
N ILE A 207 24.36 15.12 23.59
CA ILE A 207 24.80 15.12 22.19
C ILE A 207 25.77 14.00 21.84
N GLU A 208 26.38 13.32 22.82
CA GLU A 208 27.43 12.31 22.58
C GLU A 208 27.00 11.16 21.66
N GLN A 209 25.71 10.84 21.65
CA GLN A 209 25.14 9.81 20.77
C GLN A 209 25.10 10.22 19.29
N TRP A 210 25.30 11.50 19.01
CA TRP A 210 25.17 12.06 17.68
C TRP A 210 26.45 12.75 17.22
N GLN A 211 26.90 12.34 16.04
CA GLN A 211 28.04 12.97 15.39
C GLN A 211 27.56 13.98 14.36
N LYS A 212 28.02 15.23 14.46
CA LYS A 212 27.78 16.23 13.42
C LYS A 212 28.51 15.85 12.13
N ILE A 213 27.79 15.88 11.00
CA ILE A 213 28.36 15.67 9.67
C ILE A 213 28.49 17.03 8.96
N GLY A 214 29.64 17.27 8.34
CA GLY A 214 29.92 18.52 7.65
C GLY A 214 30.01 19.73 8.59
N VAL A 215 29.63 20.89 8.07
CA VAL A 215 29.65 22.18 8.78
C VAL A 215 28.23 22.73 8.94
N VAL A 216 28.04 23.60 9.94
CA VAL A 216 26.76 24.30 10.11
C VAL A 216 26.69 25.45 9.11
N ARG A 217 25.58 25.52 8.36
CA ARG A 217 25.30 26.58 7.38
C ARG A 217 24.38 27.62 8.03
N LEU A 218 24.84 28.86 8.14
CA LEU A 218 23.99 30.00 8.42
C LEU A 218 23.56 30.63 7.10
N ARG A 219 22.27 30.77 6.87
CA ARG A 219 21.72 31.39 5.66
C ARG A 219 20.75 32.50 6.03
N GLN A 220 20.99 33.68 5.52
CA GLN A 220 20.20 34.87 5.79
C GLN A 220 19.46 35.30 4.53
N VAL A 221 18.17 35.61 4.69
CA VAL A 221 17.31 36.11 3.62
C VAL A 221 16.87 37.53 3.95
N ARG A 222 16.98 38.43 2.95
CA ARG A 222 16.70 39.86 3.08
C ARG A 222 15.82 40.34 1.92
N PRO A 223 14.88 41.25 2.17
CA PRO A 223 14.10 41.88 1.11
C PRO A 223 14.87 43.07 0.51
N VAL A 224 14.66 43.32 -0.77
CA VAL A 224 15.23 44.50 -1.47
C VAL A 224 14.65 45.80 -0.90
N ASN A 225 13.33 45.80 -0.64
CA ASN A 225 12.61 46.94 -0.08
C ASN A 225 12.11 46.60 1.32
N THR A 226 12.30 47.52 2.25
CA THR A 226 11.77 47.43 3.63
C THR A 226 10.26 47.72 3.71
N ARG A 227 9.63 48.15 2.60
CA ARG A 227 8.20 48.45 2.56
C ARG A 227 7.41 47.13 2.57
N ILE A 228 6.68 46.91 3.65
CA ILE A 228 5.78 45.78 3.82
C ILE A 228 4.48 46.10 3.07
N GLY A 229 4.18 45.32 2.02
CA GLY A 229 2.96 45.42 1.23
C GLY A 229 2.25 44.07 1.13
N LEU A 230 1.12 44.04 0.42
CA LEU A 230 0.44 42.77 0.07
C LEU A 230 1.15 42.00 -1.06
N GLU A 231 2.09 42.63 -1.75
CA GLU A 231 2.88 41.98 -2.80
C GLU A 231 3.92 41.01 -2.21
N GLU A 232 4.25 39.97 -2.97
CA GLU A 232 5.31 39.05 -2.58
C GLU A 232 6.66 39.80 -2.46
N PRO A 233 7.39 39.62 -1.35
CA PRO A 233 8.65 40.31 -1.15
C PRO A 233 9.68 39.86 -2.18
N LYS A 234 10.31 40.83 -2.86
CA LYS A 234 11.47 40.57 -3.71
C LYS A 234 12.71 40.42 -2.83
N TRP A 235 13.37 39.26 -2.95
CA TRP A 235 14.57 38.93 -2.19
C TRP A 235 15.82 39.56 -2.82
N ASP A 236 16.74 39.99 -1.96
CA ASP A 236 17.96 40.68 -2.37
C ASP A 236 19.04 39.72 -2.85
N GLN A 237 19.61 40.03 -4.02
CA GLN A 237 20.66 39.28 -4.71
C GLN A 237 21.87 40.16 -5.04
N THR A 238 21.98 41.34 -4.41
CA THR A 238 23.10 42.24 -4.65
C THR A 238 24.29 41.88 -3.77
N THR A 239 25.51 42.08 -4.28
CA THR A 239 26.74 41.90 -3.49
C THR A 239 27.01 43.15 -2.67
N TYR A 240 27.26 42.99 -1.37
CA TYR A 240 27.57 44.09 -0.47
C TYR A 240 29.00 44.04 0.06
N ALA A 241 29.49 45.19 0.50
CA ALA A 241 30.62 45.29 1.41
C ALA A 241 30.16 45.10 2.86
N PRO A 242 31.08 44.87 3.82
CA PRO A 242 30.72 44.78 5.24
C PRO A 242 29.84 45.94 5.71
N GLU A 243 28.92 45.65 6.64
CA GLU A 243 27.86 46.55 7.10
C GLU A 243 26.78 46.87 6.05
N TRP A 244 26.61 46.01 5.04
CA TRP A 244 25.57 46.16 4.01
C TRP A 244 25.71 47.44 3.17
N ARG A 245 26.94 47.90 2.96
CA ARG A 245 27.24 49.05 2.11
C ARG A 245 27.38 48.60 0.67
N LEU A 246 26.90 49.38 -0.29
CA LEU A 246 27.12 49.09 -1.71
C LEU A 246 28.62 49.12 -2.02
N PRO A 247 29.16 48.14 -2.77
CA PRO A 247 30.58 48.10 -3.09
C PRO A 247 30.90 49.18 -4.13
N TYR A 248 31.48 50.29 -3.67
CA TYR A 248 31.88 51.41 -4.55
C TYR A 248 33.03 51.06 -5.51
N GLN A 249 33.75 49.96 -5.27
CA GLN A 249 34.80 49.45 -6.16
C GLN A 249 34.72 47.93 -6.25
N ARG A 250 34.48 47.41 -7.46
CA ARG A 250 34.57 45.97 -7.75
C ARG A 250 36.04 45.58 -7.85
N LEU A 251 36.54 44.88 -6.84
CA LEU A 251 37.94 44.45 -6.78
C LEU A 251 38.18 43.33 -7.81
N HIS A 252 39.08 43.51 -8.77
CA HIS A 252 39.31 42.56 -9.88
C HIS A 252 39.66 41.10 -9.46
N TYR A 253 40.06 40.89 -8.21
CA TYR A 253 40.35 39.55 -7.67
C TYR A 253 39.15 38.85 -7.03
N THR A 254 37.99 39.52 -6.86
CA THR A 254 36.78 38.92 -6.25
C THR A 254 36.16 37.82 -7.10
N ASP A 255 36.44 37.81 -8.39
CA ASP A 255 35.90 36.82 -9.34
C ASP A 255 36.87 35.65 -9.52
N LYS A 256 38.15 35.81 -9.12
CA LYS A 256 39.23 34.82 -9.32
C LYS A 256 39.44 33.89 -8.13
N PHE A 257 39.15 34.35 -6.91
CA PHE A 257 39.21 33.52 -5.70
C PHE A 257 37.80 33.25 -5.20
N TRP A 258 37.32 32.02 -5.38
CA TRP A 258 36.13 31.51 -4.73
C TRP A 258 36.45 31.40 -3.23
N ARG A 259 36.15 32.46 -2.48
CA ARG A 259 36.01 32.35 -1.03
C ARG A 259 34.56 31.96 -0.79
N ILE A 260 34.32 30.68 -0.52
CA ILE A 260 33.05 30.10 -0.05
C ILE A 260 32.63 30.69 1.34
N TYR A 261 33.32 31.75 1.80
CA TYR A 261 33.32 32.28 3.16
C TYR A 261 33.05 33.79 3.21
N ASP A 262 32.63 34.44 2.13
CA ASP A 262 32.26 35.86 2.18
C ASP A 262 30.78 36.03 2.57
N PRO A 263 30.46 36.50 3.79
CA PRO A 263 29.08 36.55 4.29
C PRO A 263 28.21 37.62 3.61
N PHE A 264 28.79 38.57 2.86
CA PHE A 264 28.06 39.66 2.20
C PHE A 264 27.86 39.43 0.69
N ARG A 265 28.23 38.25 0.17
CA ARG A 265 27.96 37.81 -1.19
C ARG A 265 26.75 36.86 -1.20
N PRO A 266 25.75 37.08 -2.07
CA PRO A 266 24.62 36.16 -2.20
C PRO A 266 25.05 34.89 -2.93
N VAL A 267 24.42 33.79 -2.57
CA VAL A 267 24.48 32.51 -3.26
C VAL A 267 23.16 32.33 -3.99
N ASP A 268 23.20 32.29 -5.31
CA ASP A 268 22.05 31.97 -6.15
C ASP A 268 22.35 30.66 -6.89
N ILE A 269 21.56 29.63 -6.60
CA ILE A 269 21.64 28.32 -7.24
C ILE A 269 20.40 28.16 -8.13
N GLU A 270 20.59 28.05 -9.44
CA GLU A 270 19.47 27.76 -10.33
C GLU A 270 19.10 26.27 -10.20
N PRO A 271 17.82 25.94 -9.87
CA PRO A 271 17.40 24.55 -9.83
C PRO A 271 17.37 23.96 -11.24
N GLY A 272 17.72 22.67 -11.37
CA GLY A 272 17.47 21.95 -12.61
C GLY A 272 15.97 21.87 -12.93
N PHE A 273 15.62 21.61 -14.20
CA PHE A 273 14.22 21.50 -14.63
C PHE A 273 13.44 20.43 -13.84
N LEU A 274 14.03 19.25 -13.63
CA LEU A 274 13.42 18.16 -12.86
C LEU A 274 13.25 18.52 -11.37
N ASP A 275 14.20 19.28 -10.84
CA ASP A 275 14.16 19.75 -9.47
C ASP A 275 12.99 20.71 -9.27
N GLY A 276 12.79 21.68 -10.17
CA GLY A 276 11.64 22.59 -10.09
C GLY A 276 10.27 21.92 -10.30
N LEU A 277 10.21 20.81 -11.04
CA LEU A 277 8.97 20.06 -11.27
C LEU A 277 8.58 19.17 -10.08
N LEU A 278 9.57 18.47 -9.50
CA LEU A 278 9.33 17.43 -8.49
C LEU A 278 9.51 17.92 -7.05
N LEU A 279 10.37 18.91 -6.83
CA LEU A 279 10.77 19.38 -5.51
C LEU A 279 10.41 20.87 -5.34
N ASN A 280 9.74 21.18 -4.23
CA ASN A 280 9.50 22.57 -3.86
C ASN A 280 10.69 23.10 -3.02
N PHE A 281 11.42 24.10 -3.54
CA PHE A 281 12.57 24.74 -2.86
C PHE A 281 12.17 26.01 -2.09
N HIS A 282 10.93 26.08 -1.63
CA HIS A 282 10.45 27.17 -0.79
C HIS A 282 10.22 26.69 0.63
N HIS A 283 10.89 27.33 1.58
CA HIS A 283 10.57 27.19 2.99
C HIS A 283 9.33 28.01 3.31
N HIS A 284 8.24 27.32 3.65
CA HIS A 284 6.99 27.95 4.09
C HIS A 284 7.14 28.51 5.51
N GLY A 285 7.28 29.83 5.60
CA GLY A 285 7.35 30.60 6.83
C GLY A 285 6.02 30.72 7.57
N TYR A 286 6.02 31.42 8.70
CA TYR A 286 4.79 31.89 9.34
C TYR A 286 4.21 33.09 8.57
N MET A 287 5.07 34.03 8.14
CA MET A 287 4.65 35.20 7.35
C MET A 287 4.86 35.05 5.84
N TYR A 288 6.04 34.61 5.41
CA TYR A 288 6.44 34.60 4.00
C TYR A 288 6.98 33.26 3.56
N ASN A 289 6.95 33.00 2.25
CA ASN A 289 7.67 31.88 1.65
C ASN A 289 9.08 32.33 1.29
N TYR A 290 10.09 31.64 1.83
CA TYR A 290 11.49 31.99 1.64
C TYR A 290 12.13 31.04 0.60
N PRO A 291 12.92 31.54 -0.37
CA PRO A 291 13.67 30.69 -1.29
C PRO A 291 14.79 29.97 -0.52
N GLU A 292 14.96 28.66 -0.77
CA GLU A 292 16.07 27.87 -0.22
C GLU A 292 17.37 28.08 -0.99
N LEU A 293 17.26 28.25 -2.31
CA LEU A 293 18.38 28.35 -3.25
C LEU A 293 18.99 29.76 -3.37
N GLY A 294 18.57 30.68 -2.49
CA GLY A 294 18.93 32.09 -2.50
C GLY A 294 19.29 32.62 -1.12
N GLY A 295 20.05 33.71 -1.10
CA GLY A 295 20.39 34.48 0.10
C GLY A 295 21.88 34.50 0.44
N TYR A 296 22.21 35.08 1.59
CA TYR A 296 23.58 35.25 2.06
C TYR A 296 23.96 34.07 2.94
N VAL A 297 24.97 33.30 2.53
CA VAL A 297 25.36 32.06 3.20
C VAL A 297 26.72 32.21 3.86
N MET A 298 26.81 31.74 5.10
CA MET A 298 28.06 31.64 5.86
C MET A 298 28.18 30.22 6.42
N LEU A 299 29.32 29.57 6.17
CA LEU A 299 29.63 28.26 6.74
C LEU A 299 30.47 28.40 8.02
N MET A 300 30.01 27.78 9.09
CA MET A 300 30.74 27.77 10.37
C MET A 300 32.08 27.05 10.24
N MET A 301 33.11 27.62 10.82
CA MET A 301 34.47 27.08 10.77
C MET A 301 34.62 25.74 11.52
N ALA A 302 35.70 25.01 11.26
CA ALA A 302 35.93 23.69 11.88
C ALA A 302 36.45 23.75 13.33
N THR A 303 36.99 24.90 13.78
CA THR A 303 37.64 25.03 15.10
C THR A 303 36.85 26.00 15.99
N LYS A 304 36.66 25.65 17.27
CA LYS A 304 35.97 26.47 18.29
C LYS A 304 36.41 27.94 18.27
N VAL A 305 37.72 28.19 18.36
CA VAL A 305 38.29 29.56 18.38
C VAL A 305 37.95 30.33 17.11
N ASN A 306 37.99 29.68 15.95
CA ASN A 306 37.69 30.32 14.67
C ASN A 306 36.19 30.59 14.53
N CYS A 307 35.31 29.69 14.99
CA CYS A 307 33.87 29.93 15.05
C CYS A 307 33.52 31.11 15.94
N LEU A 308 34.12 31.21 17.13
CA LEU A 308 33.88 32.35 18.03
C LEU A 308 34.30 33.66 17.37
N LYS A 309 35.49 33.72 16.76
CA LYS A 309 35.94 34.88 15.99
C LYS A 309 35.04 35.21 14.80
N GLN A 310 34.51 34.18 14.13
CA GLN A 310 33.58 34.35 13.00
C GLN A 310 32.24 34.93 13.46
N ILE A 311 31.67 34.43 14.55
CA ILE A 311 30.43 34.98 15.13
C ILE A 311 30.65 36.42 15.61
N GLU A 312 31.79 36.70 16.24
CA GLU A 312 32.17 38.05 16.67
C GLU A 312 32.33 39.00 15.47
N TYR A 313 32.95 38.52 14.37
CA TYR A 313 33.03 39.25 13.11
C TYR A 313 31.63 39.58 12.56
N LEU A 314 30.74 38.58 12.47
CA LEU A 314 29.37 38.79 11.97
C LEU A 314 28.58 39.77 12.83
N ARG A 315 28.78 39.73 14.16
CA ARG A 315 28.19 40.69 15.10
C ARG A 315 28.77 42.09 14.91
N LYS A 316 30.10 42.22 14.80
CA LYS A 316 30.79 43.50 14.64
C LYS A 316 30.38 44.24 13.36
N TYR A 317 30.17 43.51 12.28
CA TYR A 317 29.78 44.08 10.98
C TYR A 317 28.27 44.04 10.72
N ASN A 318 27.44 43.85 11.75
CA ASN A 318 25.97 43.86 11.68
C ASN A 318 25.41 43.00 10.53
N TRP A 319 25.94 41.77 10.38
CA TRP A 319 25.44 40.84 9.36
C TRP A 319 23.94 40.59 9.56
N LEU A 320 23.54 40.30 10.80
CA LEU A 320 22.13 40.32 11.20
C LEU A 320 21.73 41.73 11.63
N ASN A 321 20.68 42.26 11.00
CA ASN A 321 20.14 43.60 11.29
C ASN A 321 18.60 43.59 11.19
N GLU A 322 17.97 44.74 11.43
CA GLU A 322 16.50 44.88 11.37
C GLU A 322 15.91 44.56 9.98
N ASN A 323 16.67 44.76 8.91
CA ASN A 323 16.26 44.41 7.53
C ASN A 323 16.39 42.91 7.22
N THR A 324 16.79 42.09 8.19
CA THR A 324 16.84 40.64 8.01
C THR A 324 15.43 40.08 8.16
N SER A 325 14.91 39.39 7.15
CA SER A 325 13.57 38.76 7.25
C SER A 325 13.63 37.39 7.90
N ALA A 326 14.62 36.56 7.53
CA ALA A 326 14.78 35.25 8.15
C ALA A 326 16.24 34.81 8.22
N LEU A 327 16.56 34.06 9.26
CA LEU A 327 17.80 33.33 9.43
C LEU A 327 17.50 31.83 9.51
N PHE A 328 18.21 31.06 8.69
CA PHE A 328 18.20 29.60 8.67
C PHE A 328 19.53 29.08 9.18
N ILE A 329 19.49 28.07 10.04
CA ILE A 329 20.66 27.36 10.55
C ILE A 329 20.46 25.90 10.18
N ASP A 330 21.21 25.44 9.19
CA ASP A 330 21.07 24.11 8.61
C ASP A 330 22.29 23.27 8.91
N PHE A 331 22.09 22.06 9.42
CA PHE A 331 23.15 21.10 9.65
C PHE A 331 22.58 19.70 9.78
N THR A 332 23.46 18.70 9.69
CA THR A 332 23.09 17.31 9.81
C THR A 332 23.88 16.62 10.90
N MET A 333 23.19 15.70 11.57
CA MET A 333 23.74 14.88 12.64
C MET A 333 23.45 13.42 12.34
N TYR A 334 24.39 12.54 12.66
CA TYR A 334 24.27 11.12 12.45
C TYR A 334 24.36 10.38 13.78
N ASN A 335 23.37 9.54 14.04
CA ASN A 335 23.38 8.62 15.16
C ASN A 335 23.88 7.27 14.65
N ALA A 336 25.04 6.83 15.14
CA ALA A 336 25.66 5.58 14.72
C ALA A 336 24.91 4.35 15.26
N ASP A 337 24.36 4.43 16.47
CA ASP A 337 23.66 3.31 17.12
C ASP A 337 22.33 3.00 16.42
N ALA A 338 21.60 4.04 16.00
CA ALA A 338 20.34 3.91 15.29
C ALA A 338 20.50 3.92 13.76
N ASN A 339 21.72 4.10 13.22
CA ASN A 339 22.00 4.31 11.80
C ASN A 339 21.05 5.34 11.15
N ALA A 340 20.91 6.50 11.79
CA ALA A 340 19.89 7.48 11.45
C ALA A 340 20.48 8.88 11.26
N PHE A 341 20.26 9.47 10.10
CA PHE A 341 20.64 10.85 9.78
C PHE A 341 19.50 11.77 10.19
N SER A 342 19.81 12.77 11.01
CA SER A 342 18.88 13.83 11.42
C SER A 342 19.28 15.12 10.73
N VAL A 343 18.44 15.57 9.81
CA VAL A 343 18.59 16.86 9.13
C VAL A 343 17.84 17.90 9.96
N ILE A 344 18.55 18.92 10.39
CA ILE A 344 18.04 19.92 11.32
C ILE A 344 18.06 21.27 10.60
N THR A 345 16.91 21.93 10.60
CA THR A 345 16.72 23.28 10.05
C THR A 345 16.07 24.14 11.13
N LEU A 346 16.86 25.03 11.73
CA LEU A 346 16.35 26.03 12.66
C LEU A 346 16.02 27.29 11.86
N ARG A 347 14.79 27.77 11.99
CA ARG A 347 14.30 28.96 11.32
C ARG A 347 13.97 30.05 12.33
N LEU A 348 14.46 31.25 12.08
CA LEU A 348 14.22 32.44 12.88
C LEU A 348 13.69 33.53 11.95
N GLU A 349 12.38 33.77 12.00
CA GLU A 349 11.71 34.80 11.20
C GLU A 349 11.62 36.09 12.00
N ASN A 350 12.11 37.19 11.44
CA ASN A 350 11.97 38.51 12.02
C ASN A 350 10.66 39.12 11.55
N THR A 351 9.77 39.41 12.50
CA THR A 351 8.51 40.08 12.19
C THR A 351 8.75 41.58 12.01
N PRO A 352 7.90 42.28 11.23
CA PRO A 352 7.96 43.73 11.13
C PRO A 352 7.71 44.45 12.47
N PHE A 353 7.19 43.74 13.48
CA PHE A 353 7.00 44.24 14.84
C PHE A 353 8.25 44.15 15.71
N GLY A 354 9.38 43.63 15.17
CA GLY A 354 10.65 43.49 15.89
C GLY A 354 10.77 42.26 16.78
N LEU A 355 9.73 41.41 16.82
CA LEU A 355 9.75 40.11 17.49
C LEU A 355 10.21 39.02 16.53
N GLN A 356 10.92 38.03 17.06
CA GLN A 356 11.37 36.88 16.29
C GLN A 356 10.48 35.67 16.55
N ILE A 357 10.05 35.02 15.47
CA ILE A 357 9.32 33.76 15.52
C ILE A 357 10.30 32.66 15.19
N SER A 358 10.60 31.83 16.18
CA SER A 358 11.49 30.68 16.02
C SER A 358 10.70 29.41 15.71
N ARG A 359 11.25 28.58 14.83
CA ARG A 359 10.69 27.26 14.51
C ARG A 359 11.82 26.27 14.26
N LEU A 360 11.71 25.10 14.87
CA LEU A 360 12.63 24.00 14.66
C LEU A 360 11.97 22.95 13.77
N HIS A 361 12.66 22.54 12.71
CA HIS A 361 12.30 21.40 11.90
C HIS A 361 13.41 20.36 11.98
N VAL A 362 13.06 19.16 12.44
CA VAL A 362 13.95 18.00 12.48
C VAL A 362 13.29 16.90 11.70
N ASP A 363 14.00 16.35 10.73
CA ASP A 363 13.61 15.10 10.09
C ASP A 363 14.72 14.07 10.24
N THR A 364 14.35 12.88 10.72
CA THR A 364 15.27 11.75 10.81
C THR A 364 14.98 10.74 9.70
N VAL A 365 16.01 10.37 8.94
CA VAL A 365 15.94 9.40 7.85
C VAL A 365 17.14 8.46 7.91
N GLN A 366 16.90 7.18 7.62
CA GLN A 366 17.97 6.23 7.33
C GLN A 366 18.41 6.38 5.87
N MET A 367 19.62 6.89 5.65
CA MET A 367 20.20 7.07 4.31
C MET A 367 21.27 6.03 3.99
N LEU A 368 21.94 5.47 5.01
CA LEU A 368 22.94 4.41 4.85
C LEU A 368 22.26 3.05 4.93
N ALA A 369 21.57 2.68 3.85
CA ALA A 369 20.87 1.40 3.74
C ALA A 369 21.55 0.51 2.69
N THR A 370 22.69 -0.08 3.06
CA THR A 370 23.35 -1.08 2.21
C THR A 370 22.57 -2.39 2.25
N VAL A 371 22.51 -3.12 1.12
CA VAL A 371 21.93 -4.48 1.03
C VAL A 371 22.49 -5.40 2.14
N GLU A 372 23.73 -5.17 2.54
CA GLU A 372 24.41 -5.88 3.62
C GLU A 372 23.83 -5.63 5.02
N MET A 373 23.24 -4.46 5.28
CA MET A 373 22.61 -4.13 6.57
C MET A 373 21.13 -4.54 6.62
N THR A 374 20.48 -4.67 5.46
CA THR A 374 19.07 -5.07 5.39
C THR A 374 18.86 -6.52 5.84
N ARG A 375 17.77 -6.80 6.56
CA ARG A 375 17.45 -8.18 6.97
C ARG A 375 17.04 -8.96 5.73
N THR A 376 17.42 -10.23 5.67
CA THR A 376 17.07 -11.13 4.55
C THR A 376 15.56 -11.25 4.33
N VAL A 377 14.77 -11.11 5.40
CA VAL A 377 13.30 -11.12 5.35
C VAL A 377 12.78 -9.90 4.60
N ASP A 378 13.34 -8.72 4.83
CA ASP A 378 12.89 -7.47 4.19
C ASP A 378 13.16 -7.52 2.69
N LEU A 379 14.33 -8.05 2.29
CA LEU A 379 14.65 -8.31 0.89
C LEU A 379 13.65 -9.29 0.25
N LEU A 380 13.33 -10.41 0.91
CA LEU A 380 12.35 -11.38 0.41
C LEU A 380 10.96 -10.76 0.20
N VAL A 381 10.52 -9.91 1.13
CA VAL A 381 9.22 -9.21 1.03
C VAL A 381 9.21 -8.24 -0.14
N VAL A 382 10.26 -7.44 -0.33
CA VAL A 382 10.38 -6.51 -1.47
C VAL A 382 10.33 -7.25 -2.80
N VAL A 383 11.05 -8.37 -2.90
CA VAL A 383 11.08 -9.22 -4.09
C VAL A 383 9.70 -9.81 -4.39
N PHE A 384 9.05 -10.36 -3.38
CA PHE A 384 7.71 -10.92 -3.53
C PHE A 384 6.69 -9.85 -3.94
N TYR A 385 6.74 -8.68 -3.31
CA TYR A 385 5.91 -7.53 -3.67
C TYR A 385 6.12 -7.11 -5.14
N ALA A 386 7.37 -6.99 -5.57
CA ALA A 386 7.69 -6.62 -6.95
C ALA A 386 7.15 -7.64 -7.98
N ILE A 387 7.18 -8.95 -7.69
CA ILE A 387 6.57 -9.97 -8.54
C ILE A 387 5.06 -9.75 -8.67
N LEU A 388 4.37 -9.44 -7.57
CA LEU A 388 2.92 -9.20 -7.57
C LEU A 388 2.55 -7.93 -8.33
N VAL A 389 3.33 -6.86 -8.20
CA VAL A 389 3.12 -5.63 -8.96
C VAL A 389 3.27 -5.88 -10.46
N ILE A 390 4.25 -6.69 -10.88
CA ILE A 390 4.41 -7.06 -12.30
C ILE A 390 3.23 -7.89 -12.79
N GLN A 391 2.79 -8.90 -12.04
CA GLN A 391 1.62 -9.70 -12.41
C GLN A 391 0.36 -8.84 -12.53
N PHE A 392 0.16 -7.93 -11.58
CA PHE A 392 -0.94 -6.97 -11.59
C PHE A 392 -0.87 -6.05 -12.83
N ALA A 393 0.29 -5.44 -13.09
CA ALA A 393 0.50 -4.56 -14.24
C ALA A 393 0.26 -5.29 -15.56
N ARG A 394 0.76 -6.52 -15.72
CA ARG A 394 0.52 -7.36 -16.91
C ARG A 394 -0.97 -7.63 -17.13
N GLY A 395 -1.72 -7.94 -16.06
CA GLY A 395 -3.17 -8.15 -16.14
C GLY A 395 -3.91 -6.89 -16.59
N LEU A 396 -3.54 -5.73 -16.04
CA LEU A 396 -4.12 -4.43 -16.40
C LEU A 396 -3.79 -4.03 -17.85
N LEU A 397 -2.53 -4.12 -18.26
CA LEU A 397 -2.10 -3.79 -19.61
C LEU A 397 -2.80 -4.67 -20.65
N SER A 398 -2.92 -5.97 -20.38
CA SER A 398 -3.65 -6.89 -21.26
C SER A 398 -5.13 -6.49 -21.41
N LYS A 399 -5.80 -6.16 -20.30
CA LYS A 399 -7.19 -5.67 -20.32
C LYS A 399 -7.33 -4.38 -21.12
N LEU A 400 -6.38 -3.45 -20.94
CA LEU A 400 -6.39 -2.15 -21.62
C LEU A 400 -6.12 -2.27 -23.12
N TRP A 401 -5.24 -3.21 -23.50
CA TRP A 401 -4.90 -3.47 -24.90
C TRP A 401 -6.09 -4.05 -25.69
N HIS A 402 -6.87 -4.95 -25.06
CA HIS A 402 -8.04 -5.56 -25.72
C HIS A 402 -9.24 -4.61 -25.76
N ASP A 403 -9.54 -3.91 -24.66
CA ASP A 403 -10.71 -3.04 -24.55
C ASP A 403 -10.33 -1.65 -24.01
N PRO A 404 -9.86 -0.72 -24.86
CA PRO A 404 -9.49 0.64 -24.42
C PRO A 404 -10.68 1.43 -23.85
N GLY A 405 -11.92 1.07 -24.23
CA GLY A 405 -13.14 1.64 -23.65
C GLY A 405 -13.31 1.37 -22.15
N CYS A 406 -12.60 0.38 -21.59
CA CYS A 406 -12.64 0.07 -20.17
C CYS A 406 -12.09 1.19 -19.26
N ILE A 407 -11.32 2.14 -19.79
CA ILE A 407 -10.77 3.29 -19.03
C ILE A 407 -11.90 4.12 -18.42
N ARG A 408 -13.08 4.21 -19.07
CA ARG A 408 -14.20 5.00 -18.54
C ARG A 408 -14.82 4.39 -17.27
N GLN A 409 -14.51 3.13 -16.95
CA GLN A 409 -15.01 2.48 -15.75
C GLN A 409 -14.21 2.93 -14.51
N ILE A 410 -14.91 3.40 -13.48
CA ILE A 410 -14.33 3.93 -12.22
C ILE A 410 -13.28 2.97 -11.63
N TRP A 411 -13.57 1.67 -11.58
CA TRP A 411 -12.65 0.67 -11.01
C TRP A 411 -11.39 0.45 -11.86
N THR A 412 -11.50 0.54 -13.19
CA THR A 412 -10.34 0.47 -14.07
C THR A 412 -9.46 1.72 -13.91
N MET A 413 -10.04 2.90 -13.66
CA MET A 413 -9.27 4.10 -13.30
C MET A 413 -8.53 3.92 -11.98
N VAL A 414 -9.17 3.34 -10.97
CA VAL A 414 -8.50 3.01 -9.70
C VAL A 414 -7.32 2.07 -9.95
N ASP A 415 -7.50 1.01 -10.73
CA ASP A 415 -6.42 0.07 -11.06
C ASP A 415 -5.28 0.74 -11.83
N LEU A 416 -5.60 1.66 -12.75
CA LEU A 416 -4.61 2.46 -13.47
C LEU A 416 -3.83 3.38 -12.52
N THR A 417 -4.50 4.05 -11.57
CA THR A 417 -3.82 4.91 -10.59
C THR A 417 -2.88 4.12 -9.69
N ILE A 418 -3.24 2.89 -9.28
CA ILE A 418 -2.35 2.00 -8.53
C ILE A 418 -1.10 1.67 -9.35
N CYS A 419 -1.26 1.35 -10.64
CA CYS A 419 -0.13 1.05 -11.53
C CYS A 419 0.79 2.26 -11.70
N VAL A 420 0.24 3.46 -11.90
CA VAL A 420 1.00 4.72 -12.05
C VAL A 420 1.75 5.06 -10.76
N LEU A 421 1.10 4.94 -9.59
CA LEU A 421 1.74 5.20 -8.29
C LEU A 421 2.87 4.21 -7.99
N ASN A 422 2.73 2.94 -8.37
CA ASN A 422 3.82 1.97 -8.27
C ASN A 422 5.01 2.36 -9.16
N GLY A 423 4.75 2.75 -10.41
CA GLY A 423 5.80 3.24 -11.31
C GLY A 423 6.51 4.48 -10.75
N LEU A 424 5.75 5.43 -10.22
CA LEU A 424 6.27 6.63 -9.56
C LEU A 424 7.11 6.28 -8.32
N LEU A 425 6.65 5.34 -7.50
CA LEU A 425 7.37 4.87 -6.31
C LEU A 425 8.75 4.29 -6.67
N VAL A 426 8.81 3.45 -7.71
CA VAL A 426 10.07 2.88 -8.20
C VAL A 426 11.00 3.97 -8.74
N GLY A 427 10.48 4.88 -9.57
CA GLY A 427 11.25 5.99 -10.13
C GLY A 427 11.85 6.89 -9.04
N LEU A 428 11.05 7.29 -8.05
CA LEU A 428 11.49 8.10 -6.92
C LEU A 428 12.50 7.38 -6.02
N THR A 429 12.37 6.06 -5.84
CA THR A 429 13.33 5.27 -5.07
C THR A 429 14.69 5.25 -5.76
N ILE A 430 14.71 5.07 -7.09
CA ILE A 430 15.95 5.08 -7.88
C ILE A 430 16.60 6.47 -7.80
N MET A 431 15.85 7.55 -8.02
CA MET A 431 16.38 8.91 -7.90
C MET A 431 16.94 9.19 -6.51
N ARG A 432 16.21 8.82 -5.45
CA ARG A 432 16.67 8.98 -4.07
C ARG A 432 17.99 8.22 -3.84
N ASN A 433 18.09 6.97 -4.30
CA ASN A 433 19.27 6.14 -4.09
C ASN A 433 20.50 6.71 -4.82
N ILE A 434 20.36 7.19 -6.05
CA ILE A 434 21.44 7.84 -6.80
C ILE A 434 21.96 9.06 -6.03
N GLU A 435 21.06 9.92 -5.54
CA GLU A 435 21.43 11.11 -4.77
C GLU A 435 22.08 10.77 -3.43
N THR A 436 21.61 9.73 -2.74
CA THR A 436 22.24 9.29 -1.48
C THR A 436 23.63 8.70 -1.72
N ASP A 437 23.82 7.92 -2.77
CA ASP A 437 25.12 7.31 -3.09
C ASP A 437 26.15 8.38 -3.45
N LEU A 438 25.77 9.36 -4.29
CA LEU A 438 26.63 10.51 -4.59
C LEU A 438 27.01 11.30 -3.34
N LEU A 439 26.07 11.47 -2.40
CA LEU A 439 26.33 12.20 -1.17
C LEU A 439 27.24 11.42 -0.22
N LEU A 440 27.05 10.09 -0.11
CA LEU A 440 27.92 9.22 0.68
C LEU A 440 29.36 9.21 0.14
N ASP A 441 29.54 9.16 -1.18
CA ASP A 441 30.86 9.28 -1.83
C ASP A 441 31.53 10.62 -1.51
N MET A 442 30.75 11.72 -1.47
CA MET A 442 31.26 13.05 -1.06
C MET A 442 31.69 13.09 0.40
N ILE A 443 31.02 12.37 1.31
CA ILE A 443 31.42 12.28 2.73
C ILE A 443 32.77 11.57 2.86
N GLU A 444 32.96 10.48 2.12
CA GLU A 444 34.19 9.69 2.15
C GLU A 444 35.39 10.48 1.59
N THR A 445 35.15 11.27 0.54
CA THR A 445 36.21 12.00 -0.18
C THR A 445 36.51 13.40 0.37
N TYR A 446 35.55 14.13 0.94
CA TYR A 446 35.70 15.55 1.33
C TYR A 446 35.25 15.84 2.78
N THR A 447 36.14 15.70 3.77
CA THR A 447 35.68 15.70 5.18
C THR A 447 35.87 17.00 5.99
N LYS A 448 36.45 18.11 5.49
CA LYS A 448 36.89 19.20 6.41
C LYS A 448 36.55 20.66 6.10
N GLY A 449 35.54 20.96 5.26
CA GLY A 449 35.15 22.37 5.11
C GLY A 449 33.97 22.73 4.21
N GLN A 450 33.25 21.75 3.66
CA GLN A 450 32.10 21.99 2.79
C GLN A 450 30.80 21.60 3.51
N TYR A 451 29.73 22.34 3.20
CA TYR A 451 28.38 21.98 3.62
C TYR A 451 27.86 20.90 2.67
N LEU A 452 27.35 19.81 3.25
CA LEU A 452 26.68 18.76 2.48
C LEU A 452 25.18 19.00 2.54
N ASP A 453 24.57 19.10 1.37
CA ASP A 453 23.14 19.36 1.27
C ASP A 453 22.33 18.07 1.31
N PHE A 454 21.88 17.71 2.51
CA PHE A 454 20.99 16.56 2.73
C PHE A 454 19.50 16.89 2.53
N GLN A 455 19.14 18.14 2.24
CA GLN A 455 17.73 18.54 2.11
C GLN A 455 17.09 17.95 0.84
N ARG A 456 17.86 17.75 -0.22
CA ARG A 456 17.39 17.12 -1.47
C ARG A 456 17.00 15.65 -1.30
N PRO A 457 17.89 14.74 -0.83
CA PRO A 457 17.51 13.33 -0.61
C PRO A 457 16.41 13.18 0.45
N LEU A 458 16.38 14.08 1.44
CA LEU A 458 15.31 14.12 2.44
C LEU A 458 13.93 14.42 1.83
N ARG A 459 13.81 15.42 0.95
CA ARG A 459 12.53 15.73 0.29
C ARG A 459 12.07 14.61 -0.63
N LEU A 460 13.00 13.96 -1.34
CA LEU A 460 12.68 12.75 -2.11
C LEU A 460 12.15 11.63 -1.20
N HIS A 461 12.72 11.47 -0.01
CA HIS A 461 12.22 10.52 0.99
C HIS A 461 10.81 10.89 1.49
N GLN A 462 10.55 12.16 1.80
CA GLN A 462 9.22 12.64 2.19
C GLN A 462 8.19 12.43 1.07
N LEU A 463 8.54 12.74 -0.18
CA LEU A 463 7.69 12.52 -1.34
C LEU A 463 7.38 11.03 -1.53
N LEU A 464 8.38 10.16 -1.34
CA LEU A 464 8.21 8.71 -1.37
C LEU A 464 7.23 8.26 -0.29
N ALA A 465 7.32 8.79 0.94
CA ALA A 465 6.38 8.49 2.01
C ALA A 465 4.94 8.94 1.68
N ILE A 466 4.77 10.12 1.07
CA ILE A 466 3.47 10.61 0.61
C ILE A 466 2.88 9.69 -0.48
N VAL A 467 3.68 9.34 -1.50
CA VAL A 467 3.25 8.44 -2.58
C VAL A 467 2.92 7.05 -2.05
N LYS A 468 3.72 6.52 -1.12
CA LYS A 468 3.48 5.25 -0.41
C LYS A 468 2.15 5.30 0.36
N GLY A 469 1.86 6.40 1.06
CA GLY A 469 0.59 6.62 1.77
C GLY A 469 -0.62 6.63 0.84
N PHE A 470 -0.54 7.35 -0.29
CA PHE A 470 -1.60 7.34 -1.31
C PHE A 470 -1.79 5.95 -1.92
N LEU A 471 -0.70 5.23 -2.20
CA LEU A 471 -0.76 3.87 -2.71
C LEU A 471 -1.49 2.92 -1.76
N VAL A 472 -1.19 3.00 -0.46
CA VAL A 472 -1.92 2.28 0.59
C VAL A 472 -3.39 2.68 0.64
N SER A 473 -3.71 3.98 0.59
CA SER A 473 -5.09 4.47 0.60
C SER A 473 -5.91 4.03 -0.61
N ILE A 474 -5.30 3.94 -1.80
CA ILE A 474 -6.02 3.56 -3.02
C ILE A 474 -6.15 2.03 -3.12
N THR A 475 -5.13 1.28 -2.70
CA THR A 475 -5.21 -0.19 -2.64
C THR A 475 -6.22 -0.67 -1.60
N THR A 476 -6.31 -0.02 -0.43
CA THR A 476 -7.40 -0.25 0.54
C THR A 476 -8.78 0.04 -0.06
N LEU A 477 -8.94 1.16 -0.77
CA LEU A 477 -10.18 1.47 -1.49
C LEU A 477 -10.51 0.41 -2.55
N ARG A 478 -9.49 -0.14 -3.23
CA ARG A 478 -9.69 -1.19 -4.22
C ARG A 478 -10.22 -2.51 -3.63
N LEU A 479 -9.88 -2.82 -2.37
CA LEU A 479 -10.45 -3.97 -1.66
C LEU A 479 -11.97 -3.88 -1.52
N TRP A 480 -12.55 -2.68 -1.45
CA TRP A 480 -14.00 -2.49 -1.38
C TRP A 480 -14.72 -3.19 -2.53
N LYS A 481 -14.17 -3.08 -3.76
CA LYS A 481 -14.75 -3.73 -4.94
C LYS A 481 -14.71 -5.25 -4.84
N VAL A 482 -13.63 -5.79 -4.27
CA VAL A 482 -13.51 -7.23 -4.07
C VAL A 482 -14.53 -7.71 -3.04
N LEU A 483 -14.74 -6.97 -1.95
CA LEU A 483 -15.70 -7.31 -0.89
C LEU A 483 -17.17 -7.31 -1.34
N GLN A 484 -17.49 -6.78 -2.53
CA GLN A 484 -18.86 -6.79 -3.09
C GLN A 484 -19.42 -8.18 -3.37
N PHE A 485 -18.65 -9.27 -3.22
CA PHE A 485 -19.23 -10.62 -3.22
C PHE A 485 -20.22 -10.83 -2.05
N ALA A 486 -20.05 -10.11 -0.94
CA ALA A 486 -21.00 -10.18 0.15
C ALA A 486 -22.19 -9.24 -0.14
N SER A 487 -23.40 -9.77 0.02
CA SER A 487 -24.65 -9.03 -0.21
C SER A 487 -24.72 -7.73 0.60
N VAL A 488 -24.09 -7.71 1.78
CA VAL A 488 -23.98 -6.52 2.64
C VAL A 488 -23.23 -5.38 1.94
N PHE A 489 -22.04 -5.65 1.38
CA PHE A 489 -21.24 -4.63 0.69
C PHE A 489 -21.85 -4.21 -0.65
N GLN A 490 -22.53 -5.12 -1.34
CA GLN A 490 -23.32 -4.79 -2.53
C GLN A 490 -24.44 -3.80 -2.17
N HIS A 491 -25.15 -4.04 -1.08
CA HIS A 491 -26.19 -3.15 -0.57
C HIS A 491 -25.63 -1.75 -0.29
N PHE A 492 -24.53 -1.64 0.48
CA PHE A 492 -23.89 -0.35 0.75
C PHE A 492 -23.39 0.38 -0.51
N THR A 493 -22.85 -0.35 -1.49
CA THR A 493 -22.39 0.28 -2.73
C THR A 493 -23.56 0.83 -3.54
N GLN A 494 -24.65 0.06 -3.64
CA GLN A 494 -25.83 0.48 -4.39
C GLN A 494 -26.51 1.68 -3.72
N THR A 495 -26.60 1.69 -2.39
CA THR A 495 -27.17 2.84 -1.66
C THR A 495 -26.32 4.09 -1.85
N LEU A 496 -24.99 4.00 -1.74
CA LEU A 496 -24.09 5.12 -2.00
C LEU A 496 -24.20 5.62 -3.45
N PHE A 497 -24.29 4.72 -4.43
CA PHE A 497 -24.42 5.09 -5.84
C PHE A 497 -25.77 5.76 -6.13
N CYS A 498 -26.87 5.31 -5.53
CA CYS A 498 -28.17 5.96 -5.68
C CYS A 498 -28.21 7.32 -4.96
N ALA A 499 -27.61 7.40 -3.76
CA ALA A 499 -27.62 8.60 -2.92
C ALA A 499 -26.57 9.65 -3.33
N TRP A 500 -25.58 9.32 -4.18
CA TRP A 500 -24.39 10.16 -4.38
C TRP A 500 -24.71 11.61 -4.76
N ARG A 501 -25.71 11.84 -5.62
CA ARG A 501 -26.13 13.18 -6.04
C ARG A 501 -26.71 13.98 -4.87
N ALA A 502 -27.61 13.35 -4.11
CA ALA A 502 -28.24 13.96 -2.94
C ALA A 502 -27.20 14.25 -1.85
N VAL A 503 -26.35 13.28 -1.54
CA VAL A 503 -25.26 13.38 -0.56
C VAL A 503 -24.24 14.47 -0.96
N ALA A 504 -23.84 14.52 -2.23
CA ALA A 504 -22.92 15.55 -2.71
C ALA A 504 -23.53 16.96 -2.63
N SER A 505 -24.81 17.11 -2.99
CA SER A 505 -25.51 18.40 -2.89
C SER A 505 -25.64 18.87 -1.44
N LEU A 506 -25.97 17.97 -0.52
CA LEU A 506 -26.08 18.28 0.91
C LEU A 506 -24.70 18.57 1.53
N GLY A 507 -23.67 17.81 1.15
CA GLY A 507 -22.29 18.06 1.55
C GLY A 507 -21.77 19.43 1.10
N LEU A 508 -22.14 19.87 -0.11
CA LEU A 508 -21.83 21.21 -0.59
C LEU A 508 -22.50 22.29 0.26
N ILE A 509 -23.77 22.10 0.66
CA ILE A 509 -24.48 23.03 1.56
C ILE A 509 -23.76 23.12 2.91
N ILE A 510 -23.39 21.98 3.49
CA ILE A 510 -22.64 21.92 4.76
C ILE A 510 -21.30 22.67 4.64
N LEU A 511 -20.57 22.49 3.54
CA LEU A 511 -19.30 23.18 3.29
C LEU A 511 -19.48 24.70 3.18
N ILE A 512 -20.50 25.17 2.47
CA ILE A 512 -20.80 26.61 2.32
C ILE A 512 -21.11 27.23 3.69
N VAL A 513 -21.94 26.57 4.50
CA VAL A 513 -22.29 27.01 5.84
C VAL A 513 -21.06 27.03 6.76
N LEU A 514 -20.23 25.98 6.72
CA LEU A 514 -18.96 25.90 7.47
C LEU A 514 -17.99 27.01 7.08
N MET A 515 -17.87 27.32 5.78
CA MET A 515 -17.06 28.44 5.30
C MET A 515 -17.59 29.77 5.83
N GLY A 516 -18.90 29.99 5.79
CA GLY A 516 -19.54 31.20 6.32
C GLY A 516 -19.28 31.38 7.82
N ILE A 517 -19.49 30.34 8.62
CA ILE A 517 -19.26 30.37 10.07
C ILE A 517 -17.76 30.50 10.39
N GLY A 518 -16.89 29.81 9.64
CA GLY A 518 -15.44 29.89 9.80
C GLY A 518 -14.91 31.31 9.56
N ILE A 519 -15.40 32.00 8.53
CA ILE A 519 -15.07 33.41 8.28
C ILE A 519 -15.62 34.29 9.41
N ALA A 520 -16.87 34.08 9.83
CA ALA A 520 -17.49 34.86 10.91
C ALA A 520 -16.79 34.71 12.26
N LEU A 521 -16.10 33.58 12.50
CA LEU A 521 -15.25 33.36 13.68
C LEU A 521 -13.82 33.89 13.47
N ALA A 522 -13.26 33.76 12.27
CA ALA A 522 -11.90 34.21 11.95
C ALA A 522 -11.75 35.73 12.05
N VAL A 523 -12.71 36.50 11.52
CA VAL A 523 -12.62 37.98 11.50
C VAL A 523 -12.54 38.59 12.91
N PRO A 524 -13.44 38.28 13.87
CA PRO A 524 -13.40 38.90 15.20
C PRO A 524 -12.37 38.25 16.15
N ASN A 525 -12.08 36.94 16.03
CA ASN A 525 -11.19 36.24 16.96
C ASN A 525 -9.75 36.05 16.44
N GLY A 526 -9.51 36.20 15.13
CA GLY A 526 -8.25 35.82 14.50
C GLY A 526 -7.01 36.59 14.95
N ASN A 527 -7.18 37.76 15.56
CA ASN A 527 -6.06 38.53 16.11
C ASN A 527 -5.57 37.99 17.47
N ASN A 528 -6.43 37.32 18.23
CA ASN A 528 -6.14 36.87 19.59
C ASN A 528 -6.01 35.34 19.70
N ALA A 529 -6.59 34.59 18.75
CA ALA A 529 -6.58 33.14 18.75
C ALA A 529 -5.85 32.62 17.50
N VAL A 530 -4.71 31.93 17.71
CA VAL A 530 -3.87 31.35 16.65
C VAL A 530 -4.67 30.42 15.73
N VAL A 531 -5.64 29.70 16.29
CA VAL A 531 -6.51 28.75 15.59
C VAL A 531 -7.35 29.45 14.51
N PHE A 532 -7.80 30.67 14.80
CA PHE A 532 -8.67 31.47 13.95
C PHE A 532 -7.91 32.45 13.05
N HIS A 533 -6.57 32.42 13.07
CA HIS A 533 -5.74 33.35 12.30
C HIS A 533 -5.91 33.17 10.78
N HIS A 534 -5.94 31.92 10.30
CA HIS A 534 -6.20 31.61 8.90
C HIS A 534 -7.63 31.12 8.71
N VAL A 535 -8.29 31.57 7.63
CA VAL A 535 -9.68 31.17 7.33
C VAL A 535 -9.81 29.67 7.13
N ILE A 536 -8.84 29.03 6.46
CA ILE A 536 -8.87 27.58 6.22
C ILE A 536 -8.74 26.82 7.55
N THR A 537 -7.83 27.24 8.44
CA THR A 537 -7.67 26.61 9.77
C THR A 537 -8.90 26.85 10.64
N ALA A 538 -9.53 28.02 10.54
CA ALA A 538 -10.79 28.33 11.20
C ALA A 538 -11.93 27.40 10.73
N VAL A 539 -12.05 27.14 9.44
CA VAL A 539 -13.08 26.23 8.90
C VAL A 539 -12.85 24.78 9.31
N VAL A 540 -11.59 24.32 9.27
CA VAL A 540 -11.22 22.97 9.73
C VAL A 540 -11.51 22.80 11.22
N THR A 541 -11.21 23.82 12.03
CA THR A 541 -11.46 23.77 13.47
C THR A 541 -12.96 23.83 13.80
N CYS A 542 -13.76 24.57 13.03
CA CYS A 542 -15.22 24.50 13.10
C CYS A 542 -15.75 23.10 12.81
N LEU A 543 -15.21 22.43 11.79
CA LEU A 543 -15.59 21.06 11.43
C LEU A 543 -15.24 20.07 12.56
N TRP A 544 -14.01 20.13 13.09
CA TRP A 544 -13.60 19.29 14.23
C TRP A 544 -14.49 19.49 15.44
N TYR A 545 -14.80 20.75 15.75
CA TYR A 545 -15.66 21.10 16.85
C TYR A 545 -17.09 20.58 16.66
N SER A 546 -17.65 20.67 15.44
CA SER A 546 -18.98 20.14 15.11
C SER A 546 -19.08 18.61 15.25
N VAL A 547 -17.99 17.89 15.06
CA VAL A 547 -17.93 16.41 15.24
C VAL A 547 -17.71 16.04 16.72
N GLY A 548 -17.42 17.01 17.60
CA GLY A 548 -17.16 16.80 19.02
C GLY A 548 -15.70 16.53 19.35
N TYR A 549 -14.77 16.78 18.41
CA TYR A 549 -13.34 16.63 18.65
C TYR A 549 -12.74 17.93 19.20
N ASN A 550 -12.41 17.93 20.50
CA ASN A 550 -11.81 19.06 21.19
C ASN A 550 -10.29 18.86 21.29
N ALA A 551 -9.56 19.24 20.23
CA ALA A 551 -8.09 19.10 20.12
C ALA A 551 -7.31 20.10 21.00
N GLY A 552 -7.68 20.26 22.27
CA GLY A 552 -7.10 21.28 23.16
C GLY A 552 -7.62 22.71 22.94
N LEU A 553 -8.66 22.88 22.12
CA LEU A 553 -9.36 24.16 21.94
C LEU A 553 -9.96 24.60 23.28
N ARG A 554 -9.53 25.76 23.76
CA ARG A 554 -10.14 26.36 24.95
C ARG A 554 -11.43 27.08 24.52
N PRO A 555 -12.58 26.85 25.19
CA PRO A 555 -13.82 27.56 24.86
C PRO A 555 -13.66 29.09 24.85
N THR A 556 -12.74 29.62 25.66
CA THR A 556 -12.36 31.04 25.71
C THR A 556 -11.94 31.60 24.36
N GLU A 557 -11.40 30.78 23.45
CA GLU A 557 -10.91 31.23 22.14
C GLU A 557 -12.00 31.78 21.23
N PHE A 558 -13.25 31.32 21.39
CA PHE A 558 -14.41 31.77 20.62
C PHE A 558 -14.94 33.15 21.05
N PHE A 559 -14.57 33.62 22.25
CA PHE A 559 -15.20 34.79 22.88
C PHE A 559 -14.34 36.06 22.87
N HIS A 560 -13.15 36.04 22.24
CA HIS A 560 -12.24 37.19 22.22
C HIS A 560 -12.80 38.41 21.49
N GLY A 561 -13.61 38.21 20.44
CA GLY A 561 -14.25 39.26 19.67
C GLY A 561 -15.57 39.79 20.26
N GLY A 562 -15.96 39.29 21.44
CA GLY A 562 -17.18 39.68 22.14
C GLY A 562 -17.98 38.48 22.63
N LEU A 563 -18.35 38.50 23.91
CA LEU A 563 -19.01 37.38 24.57
C LEU A 563 -20.38 37.05 23.94
N VAL A 564 -21.19 38.05 23.60
CA VAL A 564 -22.52 37.85 22.99
C VAL A 564 -22.42 37.27 21.58
N LEU A 565 -21.54 37.84 20.75
CA LEU A 565 -21.32 37.37 19.38
C LEU A 565 -20.75 35.95 19.37
N GLY A 566 -19.74 35.69 20.22
CA GLY A 566 -19.15 34.36 20.39
C GLY A 566 -20.18 33.33 20.85
N MET A 567 -21.05 33.67 21.82
CA MET A 567 -22.12 32.77 22.28
C MET A 567 -23.14 32.48 21.17
N LEU A 568 -23.52 33.48 20.39
CA LEU A 568 -24.45 33.30 19.28
C LEU A 568 -23.84 32.42 18.19
N LEU A 569 -22.63 32.72 17.73
CA LEU A 569 -21.93 31.92 16.72
C LEU A 569 -21.68 30.49 17.19
N TYR A 570 -21.34 30.32 18.47
CA TYR A 570 -21.18 29.02 19.10
C TYR A 570 -22.49 28.22 19.10
N LEU A 571 -23.59 28.83 19.53
CA LEU A 571 -24.90 28.19 19.54
C LEU A 571 -25.32 27.82 18.12
N VAL A 572 -25.15 28.72 17.16
CA VAL A 572 -25.43 28.46 15.74
C VAL A 572 -24.57 27.31 15.23
N LEU A 573 -23.27 27.30 15.51
CA LEU A 573 -22.36 26.22 15.11
C LEU A 573 -22.85 24.86 15.62
N VAL A 574 -23.09 24.72 16.93
CA VAL A 574 -23.47 23.45 17.54
C VAL A 574 -24.88 23.03 17.12
N PHE A 575 -25.85 23.94 17.18
CA PHE A 575 -27.24 23.63 16.87
C PHE A 575 -27.46 23.34 15.38
N LEU A 576 -26.96 24.21 14.50
CA LEU A 576 -27.24 24.11 13.08
C LEU A 576 -26.42 23.00 12.41
N LEU A 577 -25.13 22.87 12.73
CA LEU A 577 -24.29 21.82 12.10
C LEU A 577 -24.46 20.46 12.76
N ALA A 578 -24.30 20.37 14.09
CA ALA A 578 -24.27 19.07 14.76
C ALA A 578 -25.67 18.46 14.92
N ILE A 579 -26.69 19.27 15.23
CA ILE A 579 -28.05 18.75 15.47
C ILE A 579 -28.87 18.71 14.19
N ILE A 580 -28.91 19.78 13.39
CA ILE A 580 -29.79 19.79 12.21
C ILE A 580 -29.10 19.11 11.03
N LEU A 581 -27.99 19.66 10.54
CA LEU A 581 -27.42 19.24 9.26
C LEU A 581 -26.88 17.80 9.28
N LEU A 582 -26.25 17.36 10.37
CA LEU A 582 -25.77 15.98 10.49
C LEU A 582 -26.92 14.97 10.56
N ASN A 583 -28.00 15.28 11.27
CA ASN A 583 -29.18 14.40 11.33
C ASN A 583 -29.94 14.37 10.02
N VAL A 584 -30.05 15.49 9.30
CA VAL A 584 -30.63 15.51 7.94
C VAL A 584 -29.78 14.67 7.00
N PHE A 585 -28.46 14.78 7.06
CA PHE A 585 -27.53 13.97 6.28
C PHE A 585 -27.70 12.47 6.55
N ALA A 586 -27.78 12.08 7.82
CA ALA A 586 -28.04 10.69 8.21
C ALA A 586 -29.42 10.21 7.73
N SER A 587 -30.46 11.04 7.85
CA SER A 587 -31.83 10.71 7.43
C SER A 587 -31.92 10.48 5.92
N VAL A 588 -31.25 11.30 5.11
CA VAL A 588 -31.23 11.13 3.64
C VAL A 588 -30.57 9.80 3.27
N ILE A 589 -29.43 9.46 3.89
CA ILE A 589 -28.75 8.18 3.64
C ILE A 589 -29.64 7.01 4.08
N TYR A 590 -30.33 7.13 5.22
CA TYR A 590 -31.23 6.10 5.73
C TYR A 590 -32.42 5.82 4.79
N ASP A 591 -32.99 6.87 4.18
CA ASP A 591 -34.08 6.71 3.22
C ASP A 591 -33.63 5.93 1.98
N TYR A 592 -32.49 6.33 1.38
CA TYR A 592 -31.89 5.59 0.26
C TYR A 592 -31.49 4.15 0.64
N PHE A 593 -31.06 3.93 1.88
CA PHE A 593 -30.77 2.60 2.41
C PHE A 593 -32.02 1.71 2.43
N ASN A 594 -33.14 2.24 2.93
CA ASN A 594 -34.40 1.51 2.98
C ASN A 594 -34.97 1.20 1.59
N VAL A 595 -34.92 2.16 0.65
CA VAL A 595 -35.39 1.96 -0.73
C VAL A 595 -34.60 0.84 -1.39
N THR A 596 -33.27 0.95 -1.39
CA THR A 596 -32.39 -0.06 -1.99
C THR A 596 -32.54 -1.42 -1.29
N GLY A 597 -32.89 -1.43 0.00
CA GLY A 597 -33.06 -2.66 0.78
C GLY A 597 -34.30 -3.44 0.38
N ARG A 598 -35.34 -2.75 -0.13
CA ARG A 598 -36.53 -3.39 -0.71
C ARG A 598 -36.18 -4.00 -2.07
N ASP A 599 -35.55 -3.23 -2.95
CA ASP A 599 -35.13 -3.70 -4.29
C ASP A 599 -34.21 -4.92 -4.19
N LEU A 600 -33.25 -4.89 -3.26
CA LEU A 600 -32.32 -6.01 -3.08
C LEU A 600 -33.04 -7.27 -2.56
N LYS A 601 -34.05 -7.13 -1.68
CA LYS A 601 -34.86 -8.26 -1.20
C LYS A 601 -35.69 -8.88 -2.33
N GLU A 602 -36.25 -8.08 -3.22
CA GLU A 602 -36.94 -8.58 -4.42
C GLU A 602 -36.00 -9.36 -5.34
N HIS A 603 -34.78 -8.85 -5.55
CA HIS A 603 -33.76 -9.56 -6.33
C HIS A 603 -33.21 -10.81 -5.64
N LEU A 604 -33.09 -10.82 -4.30
CA LEU A 604 -32.66 -12.00 -3.51
C LEU A 604 -33.72 -13.10 -3.45
N GLY A 605 -35.00 -12.78 -3.68
CA GLY A 605 -36.09 -13.75 -3.75
C GLY A 605 -35.90 -14.79 -4.87
N ARG A 606 -35.11 -14.48 -5.90
CA ARG A 606 -34.62 -15.48 -6.86
C ARG A 606 -33.39 -16.17 -6.25
N LYS A 607 -33.50 -17.46 -5.92
CA LYS A 607 -32.45 -18.25 -5.23
C LYS A 607 -31.12 -18.26 -6.02
N HIS A 608 -30.20 -17.39 -5.64
CA HIS A 608 -28.80 -17.42 -6.07
C HIS A 608 -27.93 -18.18 -5.06
N ILE A 609 -26.87 -18.83 -5.52
CA ILE A 609 -25.89 -19.47 -4.62
C ILE A 609 -25.05 -18.41 -3.94
N SER A 610 -24.87 -18.55 -2.62
CA SER A 610 -23.94 -17.76 -1.83
C SER A 610 -22.50 -18.00 -2.31
N PHE A 611 -21.69 -16.96 -2.42
CA PHE A 611 -20.28 -17.08 -2.85
C PHE A 611 -19.48 -18.15 -2.07
N LEU A 612 -19.73 -18.30 -0.76
CA LEU A 612 -19.08 -19.33 0.07
C LEU A 612 -19.50 -20.76 -0.32
N ASP A 613 -20.77 -20.96 -0.70
CA ASP A 613 -21.26 -22.24 -1.17
C ASP A 613 -20.66 -22.59 -2.55
N PHE A 614 -20.50 -21.59 -3.42
CA PHE A 614 -19.75 -21.75 -4.68
C PHE A 614 -18.30 -22.18 -4.42
N LEU A 615 -17.60 -21.48 -3.54
CA LEU A 615 -16.18 -21.76 -3.23
C LEU A 615 -16.02 -23.15 -2.59
N ARG A 616 -16.98 -23.54 -1.73
CA ARG A 616 -17.05 -24.89 -1.17
C ARG A 616 -17.15 -25.95 -2.25
N ILE A 617 -18.05 -25.78 -3.24
CA ILE A 617 -18.30 -26.75 -4.32
C ILE A 617 -17.12 -26.84 -5.29
N GLU A 618 -16.55 -25.70 -5.69
CA GLU A 618 -15.45 -25.67 -6.68
C GLU A 618 -14.12 -26.17 -6.09
N TYR A 619 -13.84 -25.84 -4.82
CA TYR A 619 -12.59 -26.20 -4.15
C TYR A 619 -12.73 -27.41 -3.21
N VAL A 620 -13.78 -28.25 -3.33
CA VAL A 620 -13.97 -29.47 -2.52
C VAL A 620 -12.72 -30.35 -2.50
N ASP A 621 -12.03 -30.50 -3.64
CA ASP A 621 -10.85 -31.37 -3.75
C ASP A 621 -9.59 -30.81 -3.07
N VAL A 622 -9.50 -29.49 -2.96
CA VAL A 622 -8.43 -28.80 -2.21
C VAL A 622 -8.72 -28.88 -0.72
N TRP A 623 -9.97 -28.59 -0.34
CA TRP A 623 -10.42 -28.66 1.05
C TRP A 623 -10.38 -30.10 1.58
N GLY A 624 -10.80 -31.07 0.77
CA GLY A 624 -10.76 -32.49 1.09
C GLY A 624 -9.33 -33.07 1.15
N ARG A 625 -8.35 -32.45 0.49
CA ARG A 625 -6.91 -32.79 0.65
C ARG A 625 -6.33 -32.20 1.93
N CYS A 626 -6.65 -30.94 2.24
CA CYS A 626 -6.17 -30.27 3.45
C CYS A 626 -6.78 -30.89 4.72
N PHE A 627 -8.05 -31.33 4.67
CA PHE A 627 -8.75 -32.00 5.77
C PHE A 627 -8.73 -33.54 5.70
N LYS A 628 -7.81 -34.16 4.94
CA LYS A 628 -7.70 -35.63 4.88
C LYS A 628 -7.43 -36.27 6.25
N CYS A 629 -6.80 -35.55 7.17
CA CYS A 629 -6.54 -35.97 8.55
C CYS A 629 -7.80 -35.97 9.44
N MET A 630 -8.90 -35.35 9.00
CA MET A 630 -10.15 -35.20 9.76
C MET A 630 -11.33 -36.00 9.16
N ARG A 631 -11.07 -36.93 8.24
CA ARG A 631 -12.10 -37.89 7.83
C ARG A 631 -12.33 -38.87 8.98
N ARG A 632 -13.47 -38.74 9.67
CA ARG A 632 -13.97 -39.78 10.57
C ARG A 632 -14.14 -41.07 9.75
N SER A 633 -13.28 -42.06 10.02
CA SER A 633 -13.51 -43.42 9.56
C SER A 633 -14.80 -43.95 10.19
N TYR A 634 -15.56 -44.76 9.47
CA TYR A 634 -16.75 -45.40 10.02
C TYR A 634 -16.33 -46.30 11.19
N GLN A 635 -16.77 -45.98 12.40
CA GLN A 635 -16.51 -46.77 13.59
C GLN A 635 -17.69 -47.74 13.77
N SER A 636 -17.46 -49.03 13.52
CA SER A 636 -18.51 -50.04 13.64
C SER A 636 -18.96 -50.23 15.09
N ASN A 637 -18.07 -50.03 16.07
CA ASN A 637 -18.34 -50.21 17.50
C ASN A 637 -19.07 -51.54 17.80
N GLY A 638 -18.74 -52.61 17.06
CA GLY A 638 -19.36 -53.94 17.21
C GLY A 638 -20.82 -54.06 16.75
N ARG A 639 -21.37 -53.05 16.05
CA ARG A 639 -22.77 -52.98 15.61
C ARG A 639 -22.89 -53.12 14.09
N THR A 640 -24.07 -53.53 13.62
CA THR A 640 -24.38 -53.53 12.18
C THR A 640 -24.58 -52.10 11.67
N VAL A 641 -24.38 -51.89 10.36
CA VAL A 641 -24.58 -50.58 9.72
C VAL A 641 -26.00 -50.07 9.90
N ALA A 642 -26.99 -50.97 9.81
CA ALA A 642 -28.39 -50.64 10.05
C ALA A 642 -28.64 -50.10 11.47
N GLN A 643 -28.07 -50.75 12.49
CA GLN A 643 -28.19 -50.30 13.89
C GLN A 643 -27.55 -48.92 14.11
N ASN A 644 -26.37 -48.66 13.53
CA ASN A 644 -25.72 -47.36 13.66
C ASN A 644 -26.48 -46.24 12.93
N VAL A 645 -27.09 -46.53 11.78
CA VAL A 645 -27.94 -45.57 11.06
C VAL A 645 -29.21 -45.28 11.87
N GLU A 646 -29.85 -46.29 12.45
CA GLU A 646 -31.05 -46.13 13.26
C GLU A 646 -30.80 -45.30 14.52
N ILE A 647 -29.66 -45.53 15.20
CA ILE A 647 -29.23 -44.72 16.35
C ILE A 647 -28.99 -43.27 15.91
N GLY A 648 -28.30 -43.05 14.78
CA GLY A 648 -28.06 -41.71 14.26
C GLY A 648 -29.35 -40.97 13.88
N LEU A 649 -30.34 -41.67 13.34
CA LEU A 649 -31.67 -41.10 13.05
C LEU A 649 -32.40 -40.72 14.33
N LYS A 650 -32.39 -41.59 15.34
CA LYS A 650 -32.96 -41.31 16.67
C LYS A 650 -32.29 -40.11 17.34
N GLU A 651 -30.97 -39.99 17.28
CA GLU A 651 -30.24 -38.82 17.81
C GLU A 651 -30.64 -37.52 17.09
N GLN A 652 -30.85 -37.56 15.76
CA GLN A 652 -31.31 -36.40 15.01
C GLN A 652 -32.75 -36.00 15.35
N GLU A 653 -33.63 -36.97 15.55
CA GLU A 653 -35.02 -36.75 16.00
C GLU A 653 -35.06 -36.14 17.40
N VAL A 654 -34.25 -36.65 18.33
CA VAL A 654 -34.09 -36.08 19.68
C VAL A 654 -33.53 -34.66 19.61
N ALA A 655 -32.50 -34.41 18.80
CA ALA A 655 -31.93 -33.07 18.64
C ALA A 655 -32.93 -32.08 18.00
N LYS A 656 -33.77 -32.53 17.07
CA LYS A 656 -34.85 -31.72 16.50
C LYS A 656 -35.91 -31.36 17.54
N THR A 657 -36.40 -32.36 18.27
CA THR A 657 -37.38 -32.15 19.35
C THR A 657 -36.82 -31.28 20.49
N GLU A 658 -35.52 -31.38 20.80
CA GLU A 658 -34.86 -30.46 21.75
C GLU A 658 -34.77 -29.02 21.23
N LYS A 659 -34.46 -28.82 19.94
CA LYS A 659 -34.45 -27.49 19.32
C LYS A 659 -35.83 -26.84 19.33
N GLU A 660 -36.87 -27.61 19.01
CA GLU A 660 -38.25 -27.15 19.07
C GLU A 660 -38.66 -26.77 20.50
N LYS A 661 -38.29 -27.59 21.50
CA LYS A 661 -38.51 -27.29 22.93
C LYS A 661 -37.79 -26.03 23.40
N ARG A 662 -36.60 -25.72 22.85
CA ARG A 662 -35.83 -24.49 23.14
C ARG A 662 -36.37 -23.24 22.43
N GLY A 663 -37.52 -23.32 21.75
CA GLY A 663 -38.15 -22.17 21.11
C GLY A 663 -37.51 -21.74 19.78
N TRP A 664 -36.61 -22.56 19.21
CA TRP A 664 -36.07 -22.32 17.88
C TRP A 664 -37.13 -22.68 16.83
N ARG A 665 -37.99 -21.72 16.48
CA ARG A 665 -38.89 -21.87 15.33
C ARG A 665 -38.07 -21.80 14.05
N GLU A 666 -37.99 -22.91 13.32
CA GLU A 666 -37.51 -22.89 11.94
C GLU A 666 -38.37 -21.91 11.12
N LYS A 667 -37.71 -21.12 10.28
CA LYS A 667 -38.36 -20.13 9.43
C LYS A 667 -39.30 -20.88 8.47
N LYS A 668 -40.61 -20.65 8.54
CA LYS A 668 -41.56 -21.24 7.58
C LYS A 668 -41.20 -20.75 6.18
N LEU A 669 -40.74 -21.68 5.34
CA LEU A 669 -40.49 -21.44 3.92
C LEU A 669 -41.82 -21.18 3.20
N SER A 670 -41.79 -20.29 2.21
CA SER A 670 -42.94 -20.03 1.33
C SER A 670 -43.39 -21.33 0.63
N ASP A 671 -44.66 -21.44 0.26
CA ASP A 671 -45.21 -22.66 -0.38
C ASP A 671 -44.47 -23.02 -1.69
N GLU A 672 -44.05 -22.00 -2.44
CA GLU A 672 -43.18 -22.15 -3.62
C GLU A 672 -41.80 -22.74 -3.24
N GLU A 673 -41.21 -22.26 -2.14
CA GLU A 673 -39.91 -22.74 -1.71
C GLU A 673 -39.95 -24.17 -1.19
N GLN A 674 -41.06 -24.57 -0.56
CA GLN A 674 -41.30 -25.95 -0.14
C GLN A 674 -41.41 -26.88 -1.34
N HIS A 675 -42.15 -26.47 -2.39
CA HIS A 675 -42.27 -27.25 -3.61
C HIS A 675 -40.91 -27.49 -4.29
N GLU A 676 -40.08 -26.44 -4.40
CA GLU A 676 -38.72 -26.58 -4.94
C GLU A 676 -37.82 -27.50 -4.08
N ASP A 677 -37.94 -27.44 -2.75
CA ASP A 677 -37.14 -28.32 -1.88
C ASP A 677 -37.56 -29.79 -2.04
N TYR A 678 -38.85 -30.06 -2.25
CA TYR A 678 -39.35 -31.39 -2.58
C TYR A 678 -38.76 -31.92 -3.89
N LEU A 679 -38.77 -31.11 -4.95
CA LEU A 679 -38.18 -31.48 -6.24
C LEU A 679 -36.67 -31.77 -6.09
N ARG A 680 -35.94 -30.93 -5.35
CA ARG A 680 -34.51 -31.14 -5.07
C ARG A 680 -34.21 -32.44 -4.33
N ARG A 681 -35.03 -32.78 -3.32
CA ARG A 681 -34.89 -34.07 -2.61
C ARG A 681 -35.14 -35.24 -3.56
N GLY A 682 -36.16 -35.13 -4.43
CA GLY A 682 -36.44 -36.10 -5.47
C GLY A 682 -35.24 -36.32 -6.41
N GLU A 683 -34.67 -35.25 -6.98
CA GLU A 683 -33.49 -35.35 -7.86
C GLU A 683 -32.28 -35.98 -7.17
N ARG A 684 -32.01 -35.58 -5.91
CA ARG A 684 -30.92 -36.17 -5.12
C ARG A 684 -31.13 -37.66 -4.88
N MET A 685 -32.36 -38.07 -4.61
CA MET A 685 -32.72 -39.48 -4.42
C MET A 685 -32.49 -40.29 -5.69
N PHE A 686 -32.90 -39.77 -6.85
CA PHE A 686 -32.61 -40.41 -8.15
C PHE A 686 -31.10 -40.52 -8.44
N LYS A 687 -30.32 -39.47 -8.14
CA LYS A 687 -28.86 -39.51 -8.28
C LYS A 687 -28.20 -40.50 -7.32
N LEU A 688 -28.66 -40.58 -6.06
CA LEU A 688 -28.19 -41.58 -5.09
C LEU A 688 -28.48 -43.00 -5.55
N MET A 689 -29.67 -43.24 -6.10
CA MET A 689 -30.05 -44.52 -6.69
C MET A 689 -29.13 -44.88 -7.86
N ALA A 690 -28.84 -43.95 -8.76
CA ALA A 690 -27.92 -44.16 -9.87
C ALA A 690 -26.48 -44.47 -9.40
N ILE A 691 -25.99 -43.77 -8.37
CA ILE A 691 -24.69 -44.04 -7.75
C ILE A 691 -24.66 -45.47 -7.18
N LEU A 692 -25.71 -45.85 -6.45
CA LEU A 692 -25.80 -47.16 -5.83
C LEU A 692 -25.85 -48.28 -6.87
N ASN A 693 -26.61 -48.11 -7.95
CA ASN A 693 -26.65 -49.05 -9.07
C ASN A 693 -25.27 -49.22 -9.73
N VAL A 694 -24.53 -48.13 -9.98
CA VAL A 694 -23.17 -48.22 -10.53
C VAL A 694 -22.20 -48.89 -9.53
N GLN A 695 -22.37 -48.68 -8.22
CA GLN A 695 -21.57 -49.36 -7.20
C GLN A 695 -21.85 -50.87 -7.16
N VAL A 696 -23.12 -51.27 -7.27
CA VAL A 696 -23.51 -52.67 -7.37
C VAL A 696 -22.96 -53.30 -8.63
N GLU A 697 -23.05 -52.63 -9.79
CA GLU A 697 -22.48 -53.12 -11.05
C GLU A 697 -20.94 -53.27 -10.98
N ILE A 698 -20.25 -52.33 -10.33
CA ILE A 698 -18.80 -52.45 -10.09
C ILE A 698 -18.51 -53.66 -9.19
N LEU A 699 -19.30 -53.87 -8.14
CA LEU A 699 -19.12 -54.98 -7.19
C LEU A 699 -19.40 -56.33 -7.86
N GLU A 700 -20.48 -56.42 -8.63
CA GLU A 700 -20.84 -57.59 -9.44
C GLU A 700 -19.71 -57.99 -10.39
N ARG A 701 -19.17 -57.03 -11.16
CA ARG A 701 -18.07 -57.29 -12.10
C ARG A 701 -16.73 -57.57 -11.42
N LEU A 702 -16.51 -57.08 -10.20
CA LEU A 702 -15.32 -57.43 -9.41
C LEU A 702 -15.42 -58.83 -8.80
N MET A 703 -16.63 -59.31 -8.51
CA MET A 703 -16.86 -60.62 -7.91
C MET A 703 -17.05 -61.73 -8.96
N LEU A 704 -17.65 -61.42 -10.11
CA LEU A 704 -18.08 -62.38 -11.13
C LEU A 704 -17.40 -62.21 -12.50
N GLY A 705 -16.66 -61.12 -12.73
CA GLY A 705 -16.06 -60.81 -14.03
C GLY A 705 -14.58 -61.21 -14.14
N ASP A 706 -14.09 -61.31 -15.38
CA ASP A 706 -12.68 -61.56 -15.70
C ASP A 706 -11.77 -60.38 -15.29
N LYS A 707 -10.43 -60.53 -15.42
CA LYS A 707 -9.44 -59.49 -15.07
C LYS A 707 -9.68 -58.12 -15.73
N GLU A 708 -10.47 -58.07 -16.80
CA GLU A 708 -10.87 -56.85 -17.52
C GLU A 708 -12.29 -56.35 -17.17
N GLY A 709 -13.07 -57.11 -16.40
CA GLY A 709 -14.41 -56.75 -15.90
C GLY A 709 -15.57 -57.13 -16.82
N ASN A 710 -15.36 -58.08 -17.72
CA ASN A 710 -16.40 -58.63 -18.58
C ASN A 710 -17.14 -59.76 -17.84
N LEU A 711 -18.47 -59.71 -17.86
CA LEU A 711 -19.32 -60.77 -17.34
C LEU A 711 -19.46 -61.87 -18.40
N PRO A 712 -19.55 -63.15 -18.02
CA PRO A 712 -19.86 -64.22 -18.96
C PRO A 712 -21.21 -63.94 -19.60
N THR A 713 -21.27 -63.90 -20.92
CA THR A 713 -22.55 -63.83 -21.65
C THR A 713 -23.36 -65.09 -21.32
N PRO A 714 -24.65 -64.98 -20.95
CA PRO A 714 -25.49 -66.15 -20.83
C PRO A 714 -25.51 -66.88 -22.18
N PRO A 715 -25.55 -68.23 -22.21
CA PRO A 715 -25.70 -68.97 -23.45
C PRO A 715 -26.93 -68.42 -24.18
N THR A 716 -26.75 -68.11 -25.46
CA THR A 716 -27.81 -67.69 -26.36
C THR A 716 -28.99 -68.64 -26.23
N SER A 717 -30.09 -68.16 -25.67
CA SER A 717 -31.39 -68.76 -25.93
C SER A 717 -31.67 -68.52 -27.40
N ASP A 718 -31.86 -69.60 -28.17
CA ASP A 718 -32.32 -69.61 -29.56
C ASP A 718 -33.77 -69.08 -29.68
N SER A 719 -34.02 -67.87 -29.20
CA SER A 719 -35.26 -67.16 -29.48
C SER A 719 -35.01 -66.17 -30.62
N ASP A 720 -35.68 -66.45 -31.74
CA ASP A 720 -35.66 -65.64 -32.95
C ASP A 720 -36.00 -64.18 -32.62
N PRO A 721 -35.25 -63.18 -33.15
CA PRO A 721 -35.50 -61.75 -32.91
C PRO A 721 -36.81 -61.21 -33.52
N GLU A 722 -37.64 -62.09 -34.10
CA GLU A 722 -38.98 -61.77 -34.61
C GLU A 722 -40.11 -61.93 -33.57
N ASP A 723 -39.90 -62.68 -32.48
CA ASP A 723 -40.92 -62.91 -31.44
C ASP A 723 -40.93 -61.85 -30.30
N MET A 724 -40.10 -60.82 -30.42
CA MET A 724 -40.00 -59.77 -29.40
C MET A 724 -41.09 -58.70 -29.61
N PRO A 725 -41.98 -58.44 -28.61
CA PRO A 725 -43.02 -57.41 -28.75
C PRO A 725 -42.42 -56.06 -29.12
N GLU A 726 -43.04 -55.32 -30.04
CA GLU A 726 -42.49 -54.07 -30.62
C GLU A 726 -42.00 -53.05 -29.58
N MET A 727 -42.56 -53.05 -28.37
CA MET A 727 -42.12 -52.19 -27.26
C MET A 727 -40.68 -52.44 -26.78
N TYR A 728 -40.09 -53.60 -27.04
CA TYR A 728 -38.76 -53.98 -26.56
C TYR A 728 -37.67 -54.01 -27.65
N ARG A 729 -38.01 -53.76 -28.93
CA ARG A 729 -37.01 -53.62 -29.99
C ARG A 729 -36.18 -52.34 -29.78
N LYS A 730 -34.88 -52.49 -29.52
CA LYS A 730 -33.92 -51.37 -29.54
C LYS A 730 -33.95 -50.71 -30.93
N ARG A 731 -34.40 -49.46 -31.00
CA ARG A 731 -34.30 -48.65 -32.22
C ARG A 731 -32.82 -48.45 -32.58
N PRO A 732 -32.45 -48.60 -33.87
CA PRO A 732 -31.08 -48.37 -34.31
C PRO A 732 -30.69 -46.91 -34.04
N SER A 733 -29.57 -46.72 -33.35
CA SER A 733 -28.96 -45.42 -33.13
C SER A 733 -28.49 -44.86 -34.47
N ILE A 734 -29.18 -43.83 -34.95
CA ILE A 734 -28.73 -43.02 -36.07
C ILE A 734 -27.47 -42.28 -35.62
N ALA A 735 -26.35 -42.55 -36.28
CA ALA A 735 -25.10 -41.83 -36.10
C ALA A 735 -25.30 -40.36 -36.49
N ARG A 736 -24.93 -39.45 -35.59
CA ARG A 736 -24.60 -38.06 -35.87
C ARG A 736 -23.27 -37.74 -35.20
#